data_AF-A0A5S9IHM0-F1
#
_entry.id   AF-A0A5S9IHM0-F1
#
_cell.length_a   1.000
_cell.length_b   1.000
_cell.length_c   1.000
_cell.angle_alpha   90.00
_cell.angle_beta   90.00
_cell.angle_gamma   90.00
#
_symmetry.space_group_name_H-M   'P 1'
#
loop_
_entity.id
_entity.type
_entity.pdbx_description
1 polymer ?
#
loop_
_entity_poly.entity_id
_entity_poly.type
_entity_poly.pdbx_seq_one_letter_code
_entity_poly.pdbx_strand_id
1 'polypeptide(L)'
;MKNTKQYQNLKAHYCQNFPSDISDHRIKKIVEKYGYVPIPLAVAKEELSDTDIFVALDTLLQKEYQHPLQDLGYTTSSWLHQEQHKIQTLCLSGFKDSDSGFFRNYLLKIITTPKGNKELKLPATTFYLLPPYRRDMAFSSVYCPISTEIEVEDSDLKNNLNWDGETQLRFFIELSQKIGHPVVIDLLPQAGRFSKTVFTHPECFLWSDLQPLAEQLTQKVYEITDRMQLQGFAPMMINDICGLPLFEEDDVEKQVLNALRTEYNSRRIQLLRDQKFVEGGDKGVSPAKLKEYLLKDIQSVDMQTLADKYAFRQEITHENFCQLYAQLIEIDYLLDKERAHFSTQQFLDAAQSDIQQKVQSLIYENVGLIDNERELDDQKHKMLIDKCIAENLWPISGGCWNSCGYPIFRRMSTDNYPVCDHYNYKGNFVTAFSGDMDIIAPWHFAAPCKHDAQNNLNYHIIKKYIAYCYEIYERFRPDGFRLDHVDHSADYPVSVNEKGNFISYRAPLLVFAELAKKIHKQQPTFAFLAEYMGWGDDNYPHLYHEYAENKIGTAISLDIVGEYRHNVETVIKETNQQLTEFNKKYDEQCFTLTHILDNHDRSHPDIVRALSEFTAERALLKWVKCIFLPGGKWAQRSTVYLDGNDTLTPNKEFAQVFLNTVPLNRATNNEFFNAFSALYRYSLNDKVLRYGQAQLILSEPAAEESNNAISAWTVFDDDNSQQGYLVVCNEFIDDNTKATPKKVDIQIPSIESYHIEAQLVVPQNEALSKDCQDVPEITTKQKCENLQLDPESWTFVDVKQNEFRIFCLKEGE
;
A
#
# COMPACT_ATOMS: atom_id res chain seq x y z
N MET A 1 -19.62 16.40 21.53
CA MET A 1 -18.35 17.11 21.24
C MET A 1 -18.44 18.59 21.50
N LYS A 2 -19.42 19.29 20.89
CA LYS A 2 -19.50 20.75 20.93
C LYS A 2 -19.42 21.34 22.34
N ASN A 3 -19.92 20.66 23.36
CA ASN A 3 -19.90 21.13 24.75
C ASN A 3 -18.72 20.60 25.58
N THR A 4 -17.78 19.84 24.99
CA THR A 4 -16.62 19.33 25.74
C THR A 4 -15.62 20.44 26.00
N LYS A 5 -14.95 20.37 27.14
CA LYS A 5 -13.90 21.33 27.51
C LYS A 5 -12.77 21.37 26.47
N GLN A 6 -12.39 20.23 25.91
CA GLN A 6 -11.35 20.15 24.88
C GLN A 6 -11.73 20.92 23.62
N TYR A 7 -12.94 20.72 23.08
CA TYR A 7 -13.40 21.43 21.90
C TYR A 7 -13.53 22.94 22.16
N GLN A 8 -14.08 23.34 23.30
CA GLN A 8 -14.21 24.76 23.66
C GLN A 8 -12.85 25.45 23.85
N ASN A 9 -11.86 24.75 24.43
CA ASN A 9 -10.50 25.27 24.55
C ASN A 9 -9.84 25.44 23.17
N LEU A 10 -9.96 24.43 22.30
CA LEU A 10 -9.44 24.51 20.93
C LEU A 10 -10.09 25.66 20.15
N LYS A 11 -11.40 25.80 20.28
CA LYS A 11 -12.16 26.91 19.68
C LYS A 11 -11.71 28.26 20.20
N ALA A 12 -11.53 28.42 21.51
CA ALA A 12 -11.05 29.67 22.09
C ALA A 12 -9.61 30.00 21.68
N HIS A 13 -8.78 28.98 21.48
CA HIS A 13 -7.39 29.12 21.01
C HIS A 13 -7.33 29.71 19.60
N TYR A 14 -8.10 29.17 18.65
CA TYR A 14 -8.14 29.66 17.27
C TYR A 14 -9.09 30.86 17.06
N CYS A 15 -10.14 31.01 17.87
CA CYS A 15 -11.16 32.05 17.67
C CYS A 15 -11.37 32.89 18.94
N GLN A 16 -10.61 33.97 19.06
CA GLN A 16 -10.75 34.91 20.19
C GLN A 16 -12.10 35.65 20.20
N ASN A 17 -12.68 35.92 19.02
CA ASN A 17 -13.93 36.65 18.83
C ASN A 17 -14.96 35.84 18.03
N PHE A 18 -15.34 34.66 18.53
CA PHE A 18 -16.36 33.85 17.87
C PHE A 18 -17.75 34.51 17.98
N PRO A 19 -18.52 34.63 16.89
CA PRO A 19 -19.82 35.29 16.89
C PRO A 19 -20.81 34.61 17.84
N SER A 20 -21.57 35.41 18.59
CA SER A 20 -22.60 34.92 19.52
C SER A 20 -23.82 34.32 18.79
N ASP A 21 -24.06 34.76 17.55
CA ASP A 21 -25.06 34.19 16.65
C ASP A 21 -24.44 33.92 15.28
N ILE A 22 -24.62 32.69 14.80
CA ILE A 22 -24.11 32.19 13.51
C ILE A 22 -25.25 31.91 12.52
N SER A 23 -26.49 32.26 12.88
CA SER A 23 -27.71 31.95 12.12
C SER A 23 -27.62 32.35 10.65
N ASP A 24 -27.12 33.55 10.36
CA ASP A 24 -26.98 34.10 9.01
C ASP A 24 -25.60 33.91 8.36
N HIS A 25 -24.71 33.15 9.01
CA HIS A 25 -23.33 32.99 8.55
C HIS A 25 -23.24 32.22 7.22
N ARG A 26 -22.41 32.71 6.28
CA ARG A 26 -22.31 32.13 4.91
C ARG A 26 -22.00 30.63 4.92
N ILE A 27 -21.04 30.22 5.76
CA ILE A 27 -20.57 28.83 5.82
C ILE A 27 -21.64 27.90 6.39
N LYS A 28 -22.45 28.39 7.33
CA LYS A 28 -23.56 27.61 7.86
C LYS A 28 -24.54 27.24 6.75
N LYS A 29 -24.91 28.20 5.89
CA LYS A 29 -25.81 27.97 4.74
C LYS A 29 -25.22 26.97 3.73
N ILE A 30 -23.91 27.04 3.48
CA ILE A 30 -23.21 26.09 2.61
C ILE A 30 -23.26 24.68 3.21
N VAL A 31 -22.92 24.54 4.49
CA VAL A 31 -22.93 23.25 5.20
C VAL A 31 -24.35 22.68 5.30
N GLU A 32 -25.38 23.50 5.54
CA GLU A 32 -26.77 23.06 5.55
C GLU A 32 -27.25 22.59 4.18
N LYS A 33 -26.74 23.19 3.09
CA LYS A 33 -27.08 22.80 1.72
C LYS A 33 -26.39 21.52 1.27
N TYR A 34 -25.09 21.39 1.53
CA TYR A 34 -24.26 20.31 0.96
C TYR A 34 -23.86 19.23 1.97
N GLY A 35 -24.01 19.50 3.27
CA GLY A 35 -23.50 18.66 4.37
C GLY A 35 -22.01 18.85 4.66
N TYR A 36 -21.29 19.64 3.86
CA TYR A 36 -19.86 19.93 4.01
C TYR A 36 -19.51 21.23 3.25
N VAL A 37 -18.24 21.62 3.20
CA VAL A 37 -17.76 22.77 2.42
C VAL A 37 -17.08 22.27 1.13
N PRO A 38 -17.76 22.29 -0.03
CA PRO A 38 -17.31 21.62 -1.26
C PRO A 38 -16.26 22.42 -2.05
N ILE A 39 -15.10 22.66 -1.42
CA ILE A 39 -13.95 23.33 -2.03
C ILE A 39 -12.68 22.52 -1.80
N PRO A 40 -11.66 22.60 -2.68
CA PRO A 40 -10.42 21.87 -2.49
C PRO A 40 -9.67 22.44 -1.29
N LEU A 41 -8.87 21.59 -0.62
CA LEU A 41 -8.17 21.97 0.60
C LEU A 41 -7.26 23.19 0.42
N ALA A 42 -6.58 23.30 -0.72
CA ALA A 42 -5.71 24.46 -1.01
C ALA A 42 -6.49 25.78 -0.98
N VAL A 43 -7.67 25.83 -1.62
CA VAL A 43 -8.56 27.01 -1.59
C VAL A 43 -9.10 27.23 -0.17
N ALA A 44 -9.45 26.17 0.55
CA ALA A 44 -9.95 26.28 1.91
C ALA A 44 -8.92 26.90 2.87
N LYS A 45 -7.62 26.60 2.69
CA LYS A 45 -6.52 27.17 3.48
C LYS A 45 -6.44 28.70 3.31
N GLU A 46 -6.65 29.18 2.09
CA GLU A 46 -6.56 30.60 1.72
C GLU A 46 -7.83 31.39 2.09
N GLU A 47 -9.01 30.82 1.83
CA GLU A 47 -10.28 31.56 1.83
C GLU A 47 -11.13 31.39 3.11
N LEU A 48 -10.87 30.35 3.91
CA LEU A 48 -11.61 30.14 5.16
C LEU A 48 -10.84 30.72 6.34
N SER A 49 -11.50 31.57 7.13
CA SER A 49 -11.00 32.02 8.43
C SER A 49 -11.17 30.93 9.51
N ASP A 50 -10.51 31.08 10.65
CA ASP A 50 -10.74 30.16 11.79
C ASP A 50 -12.19 30.20 12.26
N THR A 51 -12.83 31.38 12.23
CA THR A 51 -14.26 31.52 12.51
C THR A 51 -15.10 30.71 11.52
N ASP A 52 -14.80 30.76 10.22
CA ASP A 52 -15.48 29.96 9.20
C ASP A 52 -15.38 28.46 9.51
N ILE A 53 -14.19 27.97 9.89
CA ILE A 53 -13.94 26.57 10.26
C ILE A 53 -14.82 26.16 11.44
N PHE A 54 -14.81 26.93 12.53
CA PHE A 54 -15.58 26.60 13.72
C PHE A 54 -17.08 26.78 13.54
N VAL A 55 -17.54 27.65 12.63
CA VAL A 55 -18.96 27.70 12.22
C VAL A 55 -19.36 26.42 11.49
N ALA A 56 -18.54 25.93 10.56
CA ALA A 56 -18.78 24.65 9.90
C ALA A 56 -18.86 23.50 10.92
N LEU A 57 -17.85 23.37 11.79
CA LEU A 57 -17.82 22.34 12.83
C LEU A 57 -19.03 22.43 13.77
N ASP A 58 -19.39 23.63 14.24
CA ASP A 58 -20.53 23.85 15.12
C ASP A 58 -21.89 23.52 14.47
N THR A 59 -21.95 23.57 13.14
CA THR A 59 -23.14 23.21 12.34
C THR A 59 -23.21 21.70 12.12
N LEU A 60 -22.07 21.05 11.87
CA LEU A 60 -21.98 19.61 11.63
C LEU A 60 -22.12 18.77 12.90
N LEU A 61 -21.65 19.29 14.04
CA LEU A 61 -21.68 18.56 15.30
C LEU A 61 -23.11 18.41 15.83
N GLN A 62 -23.59 17.16 15.85
CA GLN A 62 -24.88 16.81 16.41
C GLN A 62 -24.95 17.08 17.93
N LYS A 63 -26.17 17.32 18.44
CA LYS A 63 -26.42 17.59 19.87
C LYS A 63 -26.26 16.34 20.74
N GLU A 64 -26.72 15.19 20.26
CA GLU A 64 -26.54 13.88 20.91
C GLU A 64 -25.60 13.04 20.06
N TYR A 65 -24.68 12.33 20.71
CA TYR A 65 -23.71 11.50 20.01
C TYR A 65 -24.25 10.08 19.83
N GLN A 66 -24.33 9.66 18.57
CA GLN A 66 -24.41 8.27 18.17
C GLN A 66 -23.21 7.97 17.28
N HIS A 67 -22.64 6.77 17.42
CA HIS A 67 -21.53 6.33 16.58
C HIS A 67 -21.96 6.37 15.10
N PRO A 68 -21.15 6.91 14.17
CA PRO A 68 -21.59 7.24 12.81
C PRO A 68 -22.19 6.03 12.07
N LEU A 69 -21.55 4.86 12.19
CA LEU A 69 -22.01 3.64 11.56
C LEU A 69 -23.30 3.08 12.20
N GLN A 70 -23.46 3.23 13.51
CA GLN A 70 -24.65 2.77 14.23
C GLN A 70 -25.84 3.70 13.95
N ASP A 71 -25.59 5.01 13.75
CA ASP A 71 -26.60 5.99 13.33
C ASP A 71 -27.19 5.69 11.95
N LEU A 72 -26.42 5.00 11.10
CA LEU A 72 -26.86 4.49 9.79
C LEU A 72 -27.52 3.10 9.87
N GLY A 73 -27.54 2.49 11.06
CA GLY A 73 -28.15 1.18 11.30
C GLY A 73 -27.24 -0.02 11.00
N TYR A 74 -25.94 0.18 10.84
CA TYR A 74 -25.00 -0.94 10.68
C TYR A 74 -24.72 -1.65 12.00
N THR A 75 -24.64 -2.97 11.93
CA THR A 75 -24.35 -3.87 13.06
C THR A 75 -23.12 -4.75 12.82
N THR A 76 -22.55 -4.69 11.61
CA THR A 76 -21.36 -5.42 11.18
C THR A 76 -20.49 -4.51 10.32
N SER A 77 -19.33 -5.01 9.84
CA SER A 77 -18.42 -4.28 8.94
C SER A 77 -18.93 -4.09 7.50
N SER A 78 -20.17 -4.50 7.19
CA SER A 78 -20.74 -4.46 5.83
C SER A 78 -20.93 -3.04 5.26
N TRP A 79 -20.74 -2.00 6.08
CA TRP A 79 -20.74 -0.61 5.66
C TRP A 79 -19.62 -0.27 4.66
N LEU A 80 -18.50 -1.01 4.67
CA LEU A 80 -17.44 -0.87 3.67
C LEU A 80 -17.82 -1.44 2.31
N HIS A 81 -18.84 -2.28 2.22
CA HIS A 81 -19.11 -3.01 1.00
C HIS A 81 -19.95 -2.21 0.00
N GLN A 82 -20.34 -0.99 0.34
CA GLN A 82 -21.37 -0.27 -0.40
C GLN A 82 -20.81 0.42 -1.65
N GLU A 83 -21.54 0.28 -2.76
CA GLU A 83 -21.33 1.13 -3.92
C GLU A 83 -21.44 2.61 -3.54
N GLN A 84 -20.61 3.42 -4.19
CA GLN A 84 -20.50 4.85 -3.93
C GLN A 84 -20.01 5.25 -2.53
N HIS A 85 -19.71 4.30 -1.64
CA HIS A 85 -18.94 4.60 -0.44
C HIS A 85 -17.49 4.88 -0.84
N LYS A 86 -16.90 5.97 -0.34
CA LYS A 86 -15.55 6.38 -0.70
C LYS A 86 -14.63 6.34 0.52
N ILE A 87 -13.40 5.91 0.29
CA ILE A 87 -12.33 5.79 1.28
C ILE A 87 -11.19 6.68 0.78
N GLN A 88 -10.87 7.71 1.55
CA GLN A 88 -9.79 8.63 1.22
C GLN A 88 -8.58 8.35 2.10
N THR A 89 -7.46 8.02 1.45
CA THR A 89 -6.18 7.80 2.11
C THR A 89 -5.54 9.14 2.46
N LEU A 90 -5.18 9.33 3.73
CA LEU A 90 -4.60 10.57 4.26
C LEU A 90 -3.22 10.30 4.87
N CYS A 91 -2.24 11.13 4.49
CA CYS A 91 -0.95 11.19 5.17
C CYS A 91 -0.91 12.41 6.09
N LEU A 92 -0.88 12.19 7.40
CA LEU A 92 -0.95 13.27 8.39
C LEU A 92 0.21 14.27 8.30
N SER A 93 1.40 13.83 7.89
CA SER A 93 2.55 14.71 7.61
C SER A 93 2.31 15.61 6.40
N GLY A 94 1.50 15.18 5.43
CA GLY A 94 1.17 15.93 4.23
C GLY A 94 0.35 17.20 4.49
N PHE A 95 -0.13 17.42 5.72
CA PHE A 95 -0.83 18.62 6.13
C PHE A 95 0.05 19.64 6.85
N LYS A 96 1.33 19.32 7.13
CA LYS A 96 2.29 20.30 7.65
C LYS A 96 2.36 21.49 6.68
N ASP A 97 2.42 22.72 7.20
CA ASP A 97 2.72 23.93 6.43
C ASP A 97 4.01 24.56 6.97
N SER A 98 4.72 25.35 6.15
CA SER A 98 5.95 26.05 6.56
C SER A 98 5.71 27.15 7.59
N ASP A 99 4.50 27.75 7.60
CA ASP A 99 4.26 29.03 8.27
C ASP A 99 2.98 29.08 9.14
N SER A 100 2.21 27.98 9.29
CA SER A 100 1.01 27.94 10.16
C SER A 100 0.78 26.57 10.83
N GLY A 101 0.08 26.57 11.98
CA GLY A 101 -0.22 25.37 12.77
C GLY A 101 -1.01 24.35 11.97
N PHE A 102 -0.44 23.16 11.75
CA PHE A 102 -0.99 22.18 10.83
C PHE A 102 -2.26 21.49 11.35
N PHE A 103 -2.56 21.54 12.66
CA PHE A 103 -3.80 20.97 13.18
C PHE A 103 -5.03 21.67 12.61
N ARG A 104 -4.90 22.97 12.30
CA ARG A 104 -5.88 23.74 11.53
C ARG A 104 -6.22 23.06 10.19
N ASN A 105 -5.22 22.51 9.50
CA ASN A 105 -5.40 21.83 8.22
C ASN A 105 -6.13 20.49 8.38
N TYR A 106 -6.01 19.83 9.54
CA TYR A 106 -6.86 18.67 9.86
C TYR A 106 -8.32 19.07 9.99
N LEU A 107 -8.61 20.20 10.66
CA LEU A 107 -9.98 20.72 10.76
C LEU A 107 -10.55 21.08 9.39
N LEU A 108 -9.77 21.76 8.55
CA LEU A 108 -10.14 22.06 7.17
C LEU A 108 -10.46 20.77 6.40
N LYS A 109 -9.61 19.76 6.50
CA LYS A 109 -9.83 18.47 5.83
C LYS A 109 -11.14 17.82 6.25
N ILE A 110 -11.47 17.83 7.54
CA ILE A 110 -12.74 17.28 8.05
C ILE A 110 -13.93 17.99 7.42
N ILE A 111 -13.91 19.34 7.36
CA ILE A 111 -15.08 20.11 6.89
C ILE A 111 -15.20 20.16 5.37
N THR A 112 -14.12 19.95 4.61
CA THR A 112 -14.15 19.94 3.14
C THR A 112 -14.37 18.57 2.52
N THR A 113 -14.35 17.50 3.33
CA THR A 113 -14.57 16.15 2.83
C THR A 113 -16.08 15.88 2.69
N PRO A 114 -16.54 15.28 1.56
CA PRO A 114 -17.94 14.98 1.34
C PRO A 114 -18.62 14.16 2.44
N LYS A 115 -19.89 14.49 2.72
CA LYS A 115 -20.76 13.64 3.54
C LYS A 115 -21.39 12.54 2.72
N GLY A 116 -21.73 11.47 3.42
CA GLY A 116 -22.57 10.41 2.89
C GLY A 116 -24.02 10.85 2.86
N ASN A 117 -24.92 9.92 2.57
CA ASN A 117 -26.35 10.16 2.56
C ASN A 117 -27.02 9.26 3.59
N LYS A 118 -27.49 9.87 4.70
CA LYS A 118 -28.13 9.15 5.81
C LYS A 118 -29.44 8.48 5.42
N GLU A 119 -30.27 9.13 4.60
CA GLU A 119 -31.56 8.58 4.15
C GLU A 119 -31.35 7.29 3.35
N LEU A 120 -30.27 7.27 2.58
CA LEU A 120 -29.88 6.12 1.79
C LEU A 120 -28.85 5.22 2.51
N LYS A 121 -28.61 5.39 3.82
CA LYS A 121 -27.66 4.61 4.63
C LYS A 121 -26.22 4.56 4.11
N LEU A 122 -25.77 5.56 3.36
CA LEU A 122 -24.41 5.62 2.85
C LEU A 122 -23.51 6.37 3.84
N PRO A 123 -22.42 5.76 4.34
CA PRO A 123 -21.50 6.44 5.25
C PRO A 123 -20.81 7.63 4.58
N ALA A 124 -20.42 8.62 5.37
CA ALA A 124 -19.52 9.66 4.88
C ALA A 124 -18.17 9.07 4.47
N THR A 125 -17.39 9.84 3.72
CA THR A 125 -16.07 9.40 3.27
C THR A 125 -15.27 8.87 4.45
N THR A 126 -14.76 7.65 4.34
CA THR A 126 -13.90 7.06 5.36
C THR A 126 -12.51 7.66 5.25
N PHE A 127 -11.94 8.10 6.36
CA PHE A 127 -10.55 8.49 6.42
C PHE A 127 -9.69 7.26 6.69
N TYR A 128 -8.92 6.85 5.69
CA TYR A 128 -7.88 5.85 5.85
C TYR A 128 -6.57 6.56 6.20
N LEU A 129 -6.15 6.47 7.46
CA LEU A 129 -4.90 7.06 7.93
C LEU A 129 -3.76 6.08 7.71
N LEU A 130 -2.79 6.53 6.92
CA LEU A 130 -1.49 5.89 6.81
C LEU A 130 -0.79 5.89 8.18
N PRO A 131 0.20 5.00 8.40
CA PRO A 131 0.83 4.82 9.70
C PRO A 131 1.20 6.17 10.34
N PRO A 132 0.53 6.57 11.43
CA PRO A 132 0.80 7.84 12.10
C PRO A 132 2.03 7.74 13.03
N TYR A 133 2.65 6.57 13.03
CA TYR A 133 3.76 6.19 13.87
C TYR A 133 5.09 6.75 13.38
N ARG A 134 6.02 6.90 14.31
CA ARG A 134 7.40 7.29 14.04
C ARG A 134 8.10 6.23 13.18
N ARG A 135 8.67 6.67 12.06
CA ARG A 135 9.31 5.81 11.06
C ARG A 135 10.82 5.97 11.02
N ASP A 136 11.50 4.91 10.56
CA ASP A 136 12.94 4.96 10.29
C ASP A 136 13.23 5.46 8.87
N MET A 137 13.52 6.76 8.80
CA MET A 137 13.79 7.44 7.53
C MET A 137 15.20 7.15 7.01
N ALA A 138 16.10 6.59 7.82
CA ALA A 138 17.46 6.24 7.39
C ALA A 138 17.46 5.16 6.30
N PHE A 139 16.41 4.33 6.26
CA PHE A 139 16.25 3.28 5.28
C PHE A 139 15.34 3.64 4.11
N SER A 140 14.83 4.89 4.05
CA SER A 140 13.92 5.35 2.99
C SER A 140 12.71 4.43 2.76
N SER A 141 12.18 3.81 3.82
CA SER A 141 11.01 2.94 3.73
C SER A 141 9.90 3.36 4.68
N VAL A 142 8.69 3.42 4.14
CA VAL A 142 7.50 3.85 4.88
C VAL A 142 6.85 2.75 5.71
N TYR A 143 7.23 1.49 5.48
CA TYR A 143 6.64 0.32 6.14
C TYR A 143 7.38 -0.09 7.42
N CYS A 144 8.28 0.78 7.91
CA CYS A 144 9.23 0.49 8.98
C CYS A 144 9.00 1.40 10.20
N PRO A 145 8.01 1.12 11.07
CA PRO A 145 7.83 1.88 12.29
C PRO A 145 8.97 1.56 13.27
N ILE A 146 9.57 2.61 13.85
CA ILE A 146 10.54 2.47 14.96
C ILE A 146 9.80 2.21 16.28
N SER A 147 8.61 2.79 16.43
CA SER A 147 7.78 2.67 17.63
C SER A 147 6.34 3.04 17.28
N THR A 148 5.42 2.82 18.20
CA THR A 148 4.03 3.29 18.13
C THR A 148 3.87 4.76 18.57
N GLU A 149 4.95 5.49 18.78
CA GLU A 149 4.93 6.92 19.11
C GLU A 149 4.45 7.74 17.91
N ILE A 150 3.73 8.85 18.15
CA ILE A 150 3.20 9.69 17.07
C ILE A 150 4.27 10.70 16.65
N GLU A 151 4.62 10.72 15.36
CA GLU A 151 5.65 11.61 14.81
C GLU A 151 5.14 13.03 14.54
N VAL A 152 3.86 13.16 14.18
CA VAL A 152 3.29 14.43 13.71
C VAL A 152 2.62 15.16 14.88
N GLU A 153 3.24 16.25 15.34
CA GLU A 153 2.79 17.04 16.52
C GLU A 153 2.81 18.56 16.26
N ASP A 154 1.67 19.23 16.46
CA ASP A 154 1.53 20.67 16.32
C ASP A 154 2.09 21.33 17.57
N SER A 155 3.22 22.00 17.41
CA SER A 155 3.95 22.61 18.52
C SER A 155 3.18 23.76 19.18
N ASP A 156 2.31 24.44 18.43
CA ASP A 156 1.47 25.50 18.97
C ASP A 156 0.44 24.93 19.95
N LEU A 157 -0.25 23.85 19.57
CA LEU A 157 -1.19 23.18 20.47
C LEU A 157 -0.50 22.50 21.66
N LYS A 158 0.71 21.96 21.47
CA LYS A 158 1.52 21.46 22.58
C LYS A 158 1.85 22.56 23.58
N ASN A 159 2.33 23.70 23.11
CA ASN A 159 2.79 24.77 24.00
C ASN A 159 1.63 25.51 24.67
N ASN A 160 0.51 25.70 23.97
CA ASN A 160 -0.60 26.53 24.46
C ASN A 160 -1.76 25.73 25.06
N LEU A 161 -2.01 24.50 24.60
CA LEU A 161 -3.07 23.63 25.12
C LEU A 161 -2.57 22.38 25.85
N ASN A 162 -1.25 22.14 25.88
CA ASN A 162 -0.64 20.92 26.40
C ASN A 162 -1.18 19.66 25.71
N TRP A 163 -1.40 19.74 24.40
CA TRP A 163 -1.80 18.61 23.56
C TRP A 163 -0.59 18.04 22.84
N ASP A 164 -0.11 16.88 23.27
CA ASP A 164 0.89 16.11 22.54
C ASP A 164 0.32 15.52 21.23
N GLY A 165 1.20 15.00 20.37
CA GLY A 165 0.80 14.44 19.07
C GLY A 165 -0.26 13.33 19.19
N GLU A 166 -0.22 12.53 20.26
CA GLU A 166 -1.25 11.53 20.53
C GLU A 166 -2.61 12.15 20.87
N THR A 167 -2.65 13.15 21.75
CA THR A 167 -3.88 13.86 22.10
C THR A 167 -4.49 14.51 20.85
N GLN A 168 -3.65 15.10 20.00
CA GLN A 168 -4.07 15.67 18.72
C GLN A 168 -4.67 14.62 17.80
N LEU A 169 -4.01 13.48 17.60
CA LEU A 169 -4.53 12.39 16.75
C LEU A 169 -5.84 11.81 17.29
N ARG A 170 -5.92 11.53 18.59
CA ARG A 170 -7.15 11.03 19.22
C ARG A 170 -8.31 12.00 19.05
N PHE A 171 -8.05 13.30 19.21
CA PHE A 171 -9.05 14.33 18.99
C PHE A 171 -9.49 14.41 17.52
N PHE A 172 -8.56 14.28 16.57
CA PHE A 172 -8.88 14.23 15.14
C PHE A 172 -9.80 13.05 14.80
N ILE A 173 -9.48 11.85 15.29
CA ILE A 173 -10.30 10.64 15.08
C ILE A 173 -11.69 10.84 15.67
N GLU A 174 -11.76 11.24 16.95
CA GLU A 174 -13.03 11.45 17.65
C GLU A 174 -13.88 12.52 16.95
N LEU A 175 -13.29 13.64 16.54
CA LEU A 175 -13.99 14.72 15.86
C LEU A 175 -14.53 14.25 14.49
N SER A 176 -13.72 13.52 13.72
CA SER A 176 -14.10 12.96 12.43
C SER A 176 -15.32 12.04 12.56
N GLN A 177 -15.27 11.09 13.51
CA GLN A 177 -16.36 10.17 13.79
C GLN A 177 -17.63 10.89 14.23
N LYS A 178 -17.51 11.91 15.10
CA LYS A 178 -18.66 12.69 15.59
C LYS A 178 -19.33 13.55 14.54
N ILE A 179 -18.63 13.84 13.45
CA ILE A 179 -19.15 14.58 12.30
C ILE A 179 -19.59 13.58 11.19
N GLY A 180 -19.39 12.28 11.36
CA GLY A 180 -19.94 11.24 10.49
C GLY A 180 -18.91 10.45 9.68
N HIS A 181 -17.62 10.80 9.72
CA HIS A 181 -16.56 10.12 8.97
C HIS A 181 -16.00 8.94 9.76
N PRO A 182 -16.17 7.69 9.29
CA PRO A 182 -15.43 6.56 9.86
C PRO A 182 -13.93 6.74 9.65
N VAL A 183 -13.12 6.20 10.55
CA VAL A 183 -11.67 6.26 10.47
C VAL A 183 -11.08 4.86 10.49
N VAL A 184 -10.29 4.52 9.47
CA VAL A 184 -9.48 3.30 9.42
C VAL A 184 -8.02 3.69 9.60
N ILE A 185 -7.25 2.91 10.36
CA ILE A 185 -5.80 3.13 10.48
C ILE A 185 -5.04 1.92 9.96
N ASP A 186 -3.86 2.15 9.40
CA ASP A 186 -2.99 1.07 8.96
C ASP A 186 -2.44 0.26 10.14
N LEU A 187 -2.39 -1.06 9.98
CA LEU A 187 -1.88 -2.02 10.95
C LEU A 187 -0.81 -2.88 10.28
N LEU A 188 0.43 -2.71 10.76
CA LEU A 188 1.61 -3.37 10.23
C LEU A 188 1.90 -4.66 11.03
N PRO A 189 1.98 -5.84 10.38
CA PRO A 189 2.41 -7.09 11.01
C PRO A 189 3.93 -7.22 11.20
N GLN A 190 4.65 -6.12 10.95
CA GLN A 190 6.09 -6.02 10.92
C GLN A 190 6.54 -4.73 11.61
N ALA A 191 7.75 -4.77 12.16
CA ALA A 191 8.37 -3.62 12.81
C ALA A 191 9.71 -3.31 12.13
N GLY A 192 10.30 -2.14 12.37
CA GLY A 192 11.66 -1.90 11.89
C GLY A 192 12.69 -2.82 12.53
N ARG A 193 13.76 -3.14 11.79
CA ARG A 193 14.93 -3.81 12.37
C ARG A 193 15.46 -2.95 13.50
N PHE A 194 15.60 -3.56 14.68
CA PHE A 194 15.94 -2.88 15.92
C PHE A 194 14.96 -1.77 16.35
N SER A 195 13.70 -1.81 15.93
CA SER A 195 12.66 -0.93 16.51
C SER A 195 12.59 -1.03 18.03
N LYS A 196 12.01 -0.02 18.69
CA LYS A 196 11.75 -0.05 20.13
C LYS A 196 10.87 -1.24 20.50
N THR A 197 9.94 -1.64 19.63
CA THR A 197 9.12 -2.85 19.78
C THR A 197 9.97 -4.11 19.86
N VAL A 198 10.98 -4.24 18.98
CA VAL A 198 11.92 -5.37 18.96
C VAL A 198 12.75 -5.45 20.25
N PHE A 199 13.16 -4.32 20.82
CA PHE A 199 13.88 -4.30 22.10
C PHE A 199 12.98 -4.49 23.32
N THR A 200 11.72 -4.08 23.24
CA THR A 200 10.74 -4.27 24.34
C THR A 200 10.25 -5.72 24.40
N HIS A 201 10.24 -6.42 23.26
CA HIS A 201 9.77 -7.80 23.14
C HIS A 201 10.73 -8.69 22.31
N PRO A 202 12.01 -8.81 22.68
CA PRO A 202 13.01 -9.52 21.88
C PRO A 202 12.66 -10.99 21.63
N GLU A 203 11.91 -11.62 22.53
CA GLU A 203 11.41 -13.00 22.40
C GLU A 203 10.33 -13.18 21.33
N CYS A 204 9.70 -12.09 20.87
CA CYS A 204 8.69 -12.10 19.83
C CYS A 204 9.26 -12.08 18.41
N PHE A 205 10.57 -11.84 18.30
CA PHE A 205 11.28 -11.74 17.03
C PHE A 205 12.38 -12.79 16.98
N LEU A 206 12.75 -13.17 15.77
CA LEU A 206 13.92 -14.02 15.57
C LEU A 206 15.19 -13.18 15.47
N TRP A 207 16.27 -13.75 15.95
CA TRP A 207 17.59 -13.13 15.96
C TRP A 207 18.63 -14.07 15.36
N SER A 208 19.62 -13.48 14.69
CA SER A 208 20.82 -14.16 14.24
C SER A 208 22.01 -13.70 15.06
N ASP A 209 22.84 -14.65 15.45
CA ASP A 209 24.18 -14.42 16.00
C ASP A 209 25.18 -14.69 14.87
N LEU A 210 25.65 -13.62 14.22
CA LEU A 210 26.43 -13.74 13.00
C LEU A 210 27.89 -14.12 13.27
N GLN A 211 28.38 -13.95 14.50
CA GLN A 211 29.74 -14.34 14.86
C GLN A 211 29.98 -15.87 14.71
N PRO A 212 29.25 -16.76 15.42
CA PRO A 212 29.44 -18.20 15.27
C PRO A 212 29.08 -18.66 13.85
N LEU A 213 28.18 -17.97 13.17
CA LEU A 213 27.84 -18.26 11.77
C LEU A 213 29.02 -18.00 10.84
N ALA A 214 29.66 -16.84 10.97
CA ALA A 214 30.83 -16.46 10.19
C ALA A 214 32.02 -17.39 10.48
N GLU A 215 32.22 -17.78 11.74
CA GLU A 215 33.25 -18.75 12.14
C GLU A 215 33.05 -20.12 11.47
N GLN A 216 31.81 -20.64 11.48
CA GLN A 216 31.46 -21.91 10.83
C GLN A 216 31.64 -21.85 9.31
N LEU A 217 31.20 -20.75 8.68
CA LEU A 217 31.37 -20.55 7.24
C LEU A 217 32.84 -20.39 6.84
N THR A 218 33.64 -19.69 7.64
CA THR A 218 35.09 -19.56 7.46
C THR A 218 35.77 -20.93 7.45
N GLN A 219 35.40 -21.82 8.37
CA GLN A 219 35.91 -23.19 8.37
C GLN A 219 35.54 -23.93 7.07
N LYS A 220 34.29 -23.79 6.61
CA LYS A 220 33.85 -24.40 5.35
C LYS A 220 34.55 -23.86 4.12
N VAL A 221 34.90 -22.57 4.10
CA VAL A 221 35.75 -22.00 3.05
C VAL A 221 37.08 -22.73 2.98
N TYR A 222 37.78 -22.91 4.10
CA TYR A 222 39.04 -23.66 4.12
C TYR A 222 38.86 -25.09 3.60
N GLU A 223 37.87 -25.83 4.11
CA GLU A 223 37.59 -27.20 3.66
C GLU A 223 37.30 -27.31 2.14
N ILE A 224 36.50 -26.39 1.61
CA ILE A 224 36.14 -26.36 0.18
C ILE A 224 37.36 -26.00 -0.67
N THR A 225 38.07 -24.93 -0.33
CA THR A 225 39.25 -24.47 -1.07
C THR A 225 40.39 -25.49 -1.04
N ASP A 226 40.63 -26.16 0.09
CA ASP A 226 41.61 -27.24 0.20
C ASP A 226 41.26 -28.42 -0.70
N ARG A 227 40.00 -28.87 -0.66
CA ARG A 227 39.51 -29.96 -1.51
C ARG A 227 39.66 -29.64 -3.00
N MET A 228 39.49 -28.38 -3.36
CA MET A 228 39.60 -27.89 -4.75
C MET A 228 41.03 -27.49 -5.15
N GLN A 229 41.99 -27.47 -4.21
CA GLN A 229 43.35 -26.95 -4.42
C GLN A 229 43.37 -25.46 -4.81
N LEU A 230 42.51 -24.67 -4.17
CA LEU A 230 42.28 -23.23 -4.43
C LEU A 230 42.48 -22.38 -3.16
N GLN A 231 43.46 -22.71 -2.32
CA GLN A 231 43.67 -22.06 -1.01
C GLN A 231 43.86 -20.54 -1.11
N GLY A 232 44.37 -20.03 -2.23
CA GLY A 232 44.54 -18.59 -2.47
C GLY A 232 43.22 -17.79 -2.44
N PHE A 233 42.08 -18.45 -2.65
CA PHE A 233 40.76 -17.81 -2.58
C PHE A 233 40.24 -17.66 -1.14
N ALA A 234 40.76 -18.43 -0.18
CA ALA A 234 40.21 -18.47 1.18
C ALA A 234 40.20 -17.10 1.87
N PRO A 235 41.29 -16.30 1.86
CA PRO A 235 41.28 -14.97 2.49
C PRO A 235 40.21 -14.04 1.90
N MET A 236 40.02 -14.09 0.57
CA MET A 236 39.02 -13.27 -0.11
C MET A 236 37.60 -13.66 0.28
N MET A 237 37.30 -14.96 0.30
CA MET A 237 35.98 -15.48 0.70
C MET A 237 35.66 -15.18 2.16
N ILE A 238 36.65 -15.32 3.06
CA ILE A 238 36.50 -15.01 4.49
C ILE A 238 36.26 -13.51 4.68
N ASN A 239 37.04 -12.67 3.99
CA ASN A 239 36.83 -11.22 4.04
C ASN A 239 35.46 -10.82 3.49
N ASP A 240 34.95 -11.51 2.46
CA ASP A 240 33.57 -11.32 1.99
C ASP A 240 32.55 -11.68 3.07
N ILE A 241 32.62 -12.90 3.64
CA ILE A 241 31.71 -13.35 4.72
C ILE A 241 31.69 -12.38 5.90
N CYS A 242 32.87 -11.93 6.34
CA CYS A 242 33.03 -11.05 7.50
C CYS A 242 32.88 -9.56 7.16
N GLY A 243 32.64 -9.19 5.91
CA GLY A 243 32.47 -7.77 5.51
C GLY A 243 33.74 -6.94 5.67
N LEU A 244 34.90 -7.60 5.70
CA LEU A 244 36.18 -6.93 5.83
C LEU A 244 36.59 -6.30 4.50
N PRO A 245 37.19 -5.10 4.51
CA PRO A 245 37.74 -4.51 3.31
C PRO A 245 38.79 -5.45 2.71
N LEU A 246 38.83 -5.55 1.38
CA LEU A 246 39.96 -6.18 0.72
C LEU A 246 41.11 -5.18 0.65
N PHE A 247 42.32 -5.73 0.74
CA PHE A 247 43.57 -5.04 0.97
C PHE A 247 43.81 -3.80 0.07
N GLU A 248 44.27 -2.69 0.65
CA GLU A 248 44.81 -1.51 -0.05
C GLU A 248 46.31 -1.69 -0.37
N GLU A 249 46.70 -2.85 -0.89
CA GLU A 249 48.12 -3.16 -1.10
C GLU A 249 48.52 -3.06 -2.59
N ASP A 250 49.79 -2.72 -2.84
CA ASP A 250 50.45 -2.73 -4.17
C ASP A 250 50.69 -4.16 -4.72
N ASP A 251 49.95 -5.16 -4.22
CA ASP A 251 50.05 -6.57 -4.60
C ASP A 251 49.04 -6.90 -5.71
N VAL A 252 49.55 -7.20 -6.90
CA VAL A 252 48.76 -7.49 -8.10
C VAL A 252 47.82 -8.68 -7.88
N GLU A 253 48.23 -9.72 -7.15
CA GLU A 253 47.39 -10.90 -6.90
C GLU A 253 46.18 -10.52 -6.02
N LYS A 254 46.41 -9.72 -4.98
CA LYS A 254 45.34 -9.22 -4.11
C LYS A 254 44.41 -8.26 -4.83
N GLN A 255 44.92 -7.43 -5.73
CA GLN A 255 44.12 -6.53 -6.56
C GLN A 255 43.20 -7.32 -7.51
N VAL A 256 43.70 -8.41 -8.11
CA VAL A 256 42.89 -9.31 -8.93
C VAL A 256 41.80 -10.00 -8.10
N LEU A 257 42.11 -10.50 -6.90
CA LEU A 257 41.10 -11.07 -6.00
C LEU A 257 40.04 -10.02 -5.61
N ASN A 258 40.43 -8.77 -5.38
CA ASN A 258 39.48 -7.69 -5.14
C ASN A 258 38.57 -7.40 -6.33
N ALA A 259 39.12 -7.38 -7.54
CA ALA A 259 38.34 -7.25 -8.77
C ALA A 259 37.35 -8.42 -8.90
N LEU A 260 37.79 -9.67 -8.67
CA LEU A 260 36.95 -10.87 -8.73
C LEU A 260 35.79 -10.80 -7.74
N ARG A 261 36.05 -10.54 -6.45
CA ARG A 261 34.99 -10.43 -5.42
C ARG A 261 33.97 -9.34 -5.78
N THR A 262 34.46 -8.16 -6.15
CA THR A 262 33.61 -6.99 -6.36
C THR A 262 32.75 -7.15 -7.62
N GLU A 263 33.33 -7.64 -8.72
CA GLU A 263 32.59 -7.94 -9.94
C GLU A 263 31.58 -9.07 -9.71
N TYR A 264 31.97 -10.12 -8.99
CA TYR A 264 31.07 -11.25 -8.68
C TYR A 264 29.82 -10.78 -7.92
N ASN A 265 30.01 -10.06 -6.82
CA ASN A 265 28.89 -9.55 -6.01
C ASN A 265 28.00 -8.57 -6.80
N SER A 266 28.60 -7.66 -7.57
CA SER A 266 27.87 -6.65 -8.35
C SER A 266 27.04 -7.30 -9.46
N ARG A 267 27.66 -8.21 -10.24
CA ARG A 267 26.99 -8.91 -11.35
C ARG A 267 25.91 -9.86 -10.86
N ARG A 268 26.15 -10.57 -9.75
CA ARG A 268 25.13 -11.43 -9.15
C ARG A 268 23.85 -10.68 -8.83
N ILE A 269 23.95 -9.53 -8.17
CA ILE A 269 22.78 -8.70 -7.82
C ILE A 269 22.12 -8.17 -9.09
N GLN A 270 22.90 -7.67 -10.04
CA GLN A 270 22.36 -7.13 -11.29
C GLN A 270 21.62 -8.20 -12.11
N LEU A 271 22.21 -9.38 -12.28
CA LEU A 271 21.58 -10.49 -12.99
C LEU A 271 20.29 -10.93 -12.33
N LEU A 272 20.26 -11.07 -11.00
CA LEU A 272 19.02 -11.40 -10.29
C LEU A 272 17.93 -10.35 -10.54
N ARG A 273 18.28 -9.05 -10.54
CA ARG A 273 17.35 -7.95 -10.85
C ARG A 273 16.90 -7.98 -12.30
N ASP A 274 17.78 -8.22 -13.25
CA ASP A 274 17.43 -8.27 -14.67
C ASP A 274 16.49 -9.45 -14.97
N GLN A 275 16.70 -10.59 -14.31
CA GLN A 275 15.83 -11.77 -14.44
C GLN A 275 14.43 -11.55 -13.86
N LYS A 276 14.19 -10.52 -13.04
CA LYS A 276 12.83 -10.16 -12.61
C LYS A 276 11.93 -9.75 -13.79
N PHE A 277 12.51 -9.15 -14.82
CA PHE A 277 11.76 -8.52 -15.92
C PHE A 277 11.61 -9.42 -17.16
N VAL A 278 12.15 -10.65 -17.12
CA VAL A 278 11.97 -11.62 -18.21
C VAL A 278 10.72 -12.47 -17.98
N GLU A 279 10.17 -13.04 -19.06
CA GLU A 279 9.02 -13.95 -18.96
C GLU A 279 9.32 -15.13 -18.02
N GLY A 280 8.45 -15.35 -17.03
CA GLY A 280 8.63 -16.37 -15.99
C GLY A 280 9.64 -16.01 -14.89
N GLY A 281 10.13 -14.77 -14.85
CA GLY A 281 11.06 -14.25 -13.85
C GLY A 281 10.50 -14.21 -12.42
N ASP A 282 9.18 -14.13 -12.27
CA ASP A 282 8.42 -14.25 -11.02
C ASP A 282 8.73 -15.56 -10.25
N LYS A 283 9.15 -16.61 -10.96
CA LYS A 283 9.50 -17.93 -10.41
C LYS A 283 10.91 -17.97 -9.78
N GLY A 284 11.66 -16.88 -9.86
CA GLY A 284 13.03 -16.77 -9.39
C GLY A 284 14.05 -17.53 -10.24
N VAL A 285 15.31 -17.49 -9.80
CA VAL A 285 16.46 -18.09 -10.51
C VAL A 285 17.04 -19.24 -9.70
N SER A 286 17.14 -20.44 -10.27
CA SER A 286 17.77 -21.56 -9.56
C SER A 286 19.29 -21.33 -9.39
N PRO A 287 19.93 -21.89 -8.35
CA PRO A 287 21.37 -21.73 -8.16
C PRO A 287 22.22 -22.18 -9.35
N ALA A 288 21.83 -23.29 -10.00
CA ALA A 288 22.50 -23.78 -11.21
C ALA A 288 22.39 -22.78 -12.38
N LYS A 289 21.21 -22.19 -12.59
CA LYS A 289 20.98 -21.23 -13.66
C LYS A 289 21.71 -19.91 -13.42
N LEU A 290 21.74 -19.44 -12.18
CA LEU A 290 22.51 -18.24 -11.80
C LEU A 290 24.00 -18.42 -12.11
N LYS A 291 24.56 -19.60 -11.81
CA LYS A 291 25.92 -19.96 -12.19
C LYS A 291 26.15 -19.90 -13.70
N GLU A 292 25.25 -20.48 -14.50
CA GLU A 292 25.33 -20.41 -15.97
C GLU A 292 25.30 -18.95 -16.47
N TYR A 293 24.44 -18.12 -15.91
CA TYR A 293 24.36 -16.70 -16.26
C TYR A 293 25.65 -15.95 -15.92
N LEU A 294 26.20 -16.15 -14.73
CA LEU A 294 27.46 -15.51 -14.31
C LEU A 294 28.63 -15.92 -15.20
N LEU A 295 28.73 -17.21 -15.56
CA LEU A 295 29.77 -17.74 -16.45
C LEU A 295 29.66 -17.18 -17.87
N LYS A 296 28.44 -16.93 -18.36
CA LYS A 296 28.21 -16.32 -19.67
C LYS A 296 28.48 -14.81 -19.65
N ASP A 297 28.03 -14.13 -18.60
CA ASP A 297 28.12 -12.68 -18.46
C ASP A 297 29.59 -12.20 -18.42
N ILE A 298 30.45 -12.92 -17.67
CA ILE A 298 31.87 -12.55 -17.52
C ILE A 298 32.66 -12.63 -18.83
N GLN A 299 32.24 -13.46 -19.80
CA GLN A 299 32.93 -13.60 -21.09
C GLN A 299 32.83 -12.34 -21.96
N SER A 300 31.90 -11.44 -21.66
CA SER A 300 31.68 -10.22 -22.42
C SER A 300 32.45 -9.01 -21.88
N VAL A 301 33.25 -9.21 -20.82
CA VAL A 301 33.86 -8.12 -20.07
C VAL A 301 35.15 -7.62 -20.72
N ASP A 302 35.27 -6.30 -20.83
CA ASP A 302 36.50 -5.67 -21.27
C ASP A 302 37.54 -5.63 -20.14
N MET A 303 38.66 -6.32 -20.36
CA MET A 303 39.78 -6.38 -19.40
C MET A 303 40.46 -5.03 -19.21
N GLN A 304 40.49 -4.15 -20.22
CA GLN A 304 41.07 -2.82 -20.05
C GLN A 304 40.25 -2.03 -19.05
N THR A 305 38.92 -2.02 -19.21
CA THR A 305 37.99 -1.38 -18.28
C THR A 305 38.13 -1.93 -16.85
N LEU A 306 38.28 -3.25 -16.66
CA LEU A 306 38.50 -3.82 -15.33
C LEU A 306 39.85 -3.42 -14.72
N ALA A 307 40.92 -3.47 -15.51
CA ALA A 307 42.26 -3.10 -15.08
C ALA A 307 42.31 -1.63 -14.64
N ASP A 308 41.67 -0.74 -15.40
CA ASP A 308 41.57 0.68 -15.08
C ASP A 308 40.74 0.91 -13.81
N LYS A 309 39.62 0.19 -13.65
CA LYS A 309 38.72 0.30 -12.50
C LYS A 309 39.37 -0.16 -11.19
N TYR A 310 40.16 -1.23 -11.23
CA TYR A 310 40.72 -1.88 -10.03
C TYR A 310 42.24 -1.73 -9.89
N ALA A 311 42.87 -0.94 -10.76
CA ALA A 311 44.28 -0.59 -10.76
C ALA A 311 45.27 -1.78 -10.80
N PHE A 312 44.84 -2.98 -11.22
CA PHE A 312 45.76 -4.08 -11.48
C PHE A 312 46.44 -3.87 -12.84
N ARG A 313 47.77 -3.98 -12.89
CA ARG A 313 48.54 -3.94 -14.15
C ARG A 313 48.05 -5.09 -15.05
N GLN A 314 48.02 -4.90 -16.37
CA GLN A 314 47.61 -5.91 -17.38
C GLN A 314 48.53 -7.15 -17.45
N GLU A 315 48.78 -7.80 -16.32
CA GLU A 315 49.58 -9.03 -16.21
C GLU A 315 48.67 -10.27 -16.26
N ILE A 316 47.34 -10.13 -16.10
CA ILE A 316 46.35 -11.20 -16.23
C ILE A 316 45.62 -11.14 -17.58
N THR A 317 45.56 -12.27 -18.29
CA THR A 317 44.81 -12.39 -19.55
C THR A 317 43.31 -12.49 -19.27
N HIS A 318 42.48 -12.09 -20.24
CA HIS A 318 41.01 -12.27 -20.17
C HIS A 318 40.62 -13.72 -19.87
N GLU A 319 41.32 -14.68 -20.50
CA GLU A 319 41.09 -16.11 -20.28
C GLU A 319 41.40 -16.51 -18.83
N ASN A 320 42.54 -16.08 -18.28
CA ASN A 320 42.91 -16.38 -16.90
C ASN A 320 41.92 -15.74 -15.91
N PHE A 321 41.50 -14.50 -16.16
CA PHE A 321 40.50 -13.83 -15.32
C PHE A 321 39.17 -14.60 -15.32
N CYS A 322 38.68 -15.01 -16.51
CA CYS A 322 37.47 -15.83 -16.64
C CYS A 322 37.60 -17.18 -15.91
N GLN A 323 38.78 -17.82 -15.96
CA GLN A 323 39.04 -19.07 -15.25
C GLN A 323 39.00 -18.88 -13.71
N LEU A 324 39.66 -17.84 -13.19
CA LEU A 324 39.60 -17.51 -11.76
C LEU A 324 38.18 -17.16 -11.31
N TYR A 325 37.44 -16.43 -12.14
CA TYR A 325 36.04 -16.11 -11.88
C TYR A 325 35.16 -17.36 -11.86
N ALA A 326 35.37 -18.31 -12.78
CA ALA A 326 34.67 -19.60 -12.78
C ALA A 326 34.97 -20.43 -11.52
N GLN A 327 36.23 -20.42 -11.05
CA GLN A 327 36.63 -21.06 -9.80
C GLN A 327 35.94 -20.42 -8.58
N LEU A 328 35.87 -19.09 -8.52
CA LEU A 328 35.12 -18.38 -7.49
C LEU A 328 33.64 -18.78 -7.49
N ILE A 329 32.98 -18.82 -8.65
CA ILE A 329 31.57 -19.23 -8.75
C ILE A 329 31.38 -20.66 -8.23
N GLU A 330 32.30 -21.58 -8.52
CA GLU A 330 32.22 -22.96 -8.02
C GLU A 330 32.35 -23.03 -6.49
N ILE A 331 33.31 -22.30 -5.92
CA ILE A 331 33.48 -22.22 -4.46
C ILE A 331 32.20 -21.67 -3.82
N ASP A 332 31.66 -20.56 -4.33
CA ASP A 332 30.46 -19.93 -3.78
C ASP A 332 29.22 -20.84 -3.91
N TYR A 333 29.06 -21.51 -5.06
CA TYR A 333 27.97 -22.47 -5.31
C TYR A 333 28.00 -23.65 -4.32
N LEU A 334 29.19 -24.12 -3.94
CA LEU A 334 29.33 -25.16 -2.91
C LEU A 334 29.03 -24.62 -1.51
N LEU A 335 29.36 -23.35 -1.25
CA LEU A 335 29.13 -22.70 0.03
C LEU A 335 27.65 -22.36 0.28
N ASP A 336 26.84 -22.17 -0.77
CA ASP A 336 25.40 -21.86 -0.64
C ASP A 336 24.63 -22.89 0.19
N LYS A 337 24.95 -24.18 0.07
CA LYS A 337 24.31 -25.24 0.88
C LYS A 337 24.68 -25.11 2.36
N GLU A 338 25.93 -24.77 2.66
CA GLU A 338 26.42 -24.59 4.03
C GLU A 338 25.80 -23.33 4.66
N ARG A 339 25.68 -22.23 3.89
CA ARG A 339 24.96 -21.01 4.32
C ARG A 339 23.52 -21.32 4.71
N ALA A 340 22.79 -22.04 3.86
CA ALA A 340 21.42 -22.45 4.13
C ALA A 340 21.34 -23.35 5.38
N HIS A 341 22.26 -24.32 5.51
CA HIS A 341 22.31 -25.23 6.65
C HIS A 341 22.54 -24.47 7.96
N PHE A 342 23.62 -23.69 8.08
CA PHE A 342 23.97 -23.02 9.33
C PHE A 342 22.98 -21.91 9.69
N SER A 343 22.46 -21.16 8.72
CA SER A 343 21.40 -20.16 8.99
C SER A 343 20.15 -20.85 9.54
N THR A 344 19.72 -21.96 8.94
CA THR A 344 18.54 -22.71 9.40
C THR A 344 18.74 -23.31 10.79
N GLN A 345 19.95 -23.72 11.16
CA GLN A 345 20.24 -24.20 12.52
C GLN A 345 19.98 -23.13 13.58
N GLN A 346 20.24 -21.85 13.28
CA GLN A 346 19.91 -20.77 14.21
C GLN A 346 18.41 -20.61 14.43
N PHE A 347 17.56 -21.00 13.47
CA PHE A 347 16.10 -20.86 13.58
C PHE A 347 15.42 -22.01 14.36
N LEU A 348 16.21 -22.93 14.92
CA LEU A 348 15.71 -23.96 15.83
C LEU A 348 15.37 -23.35 17.19
N ASP A 349 14.33 -23.84 17.85
CA ASP A 349 13.85 -23.34 19.15
C ASP A 349 14.98 -23.18 20.19
N ALA A 350 15.89 -24.17 20.29
CA ALA A 350 16.98 -24.13 21.26
C ALA A 350 17.98 -23.01 20.95
N ALA A 351 18.38 -22.88 19.68
CA ALA A 351 19.31 -21.84 19.25
C ALA A 351 18.69 -20.45 19.41
N GLN A 352 17.42 -20.27 19.02
CA GLN A 352 16.72 -19.00 19.25
C GLN A 352 16.59 -18.67 20.73
N SER A 353 16.32 -19.67 21.59
CA SER A 353 16.26 -19.42 23.03
C SER A 353 17.58 -18.89 23.57
N ASP A 354 18.72 -19.44 23.13
CA ASP A 354 20.05 -18.99 23.54
C ASP A 354 20.35 -17.58 23.01
N ILE A 355 20.08 -17.32 21.72
CA ILE A 355 20.33 -16.00 21.11
C ILE A 355 19.45 -14.93 21.75
N GLN A 356 18.15 -15.20 21.96
CA GLN A 356 17.23 -14.27 22.60
C GLN A 356 17.65 -13.98 24.06
N GLN A 357 18.17 -14.98 24.80
CA GLN A 357 18.71 -14.75 26.15
C GLN A 357 19.95 -13.84 26.12
N LYS A 358 20.84 -13.98 25.13
CA LYS A 358 21.98 -13.06 24.95
C LYS A 358 21.49 -11.63 24.72
N VAL A 359 20.51 -11.46 23.82
CA VAL A 359 19.90 -10.14 23.53
C VAL A 359 19.26 -9.54 24.78
N GLN A 360 18.44 -10.32 25.51
CA GLN A 360 17.79 -9.87 26.74
C GLN A 360 18.81 -9.47 27.82
N SER A 361 19.91 -10.23 27.95
CA SER A 361 20.99 -9.91 28.90
C SER A 361 21.68 -8.61 28.52
N LEU A 362 22.01 -8.42 27.23
CA LEU A 362 22.58 -7.19 26.70
C LEU A 362 21.67 -5.99 26.98
N ILE A 363 20.36 -6.12 26.74
CA ILE A 363 19.39 -5.06 27.04
C ILE A 363 19.38 -4.75 28.54
N TYR A 364 19.25 -5.76 29.39
CA TYR A 364 19.17 -5.58 30.85
C TYR A 364 20.43 -4.91 31.43
N GLU A 365 21.61 -5.32 30.97
CA GLU A 365 22.90 -4.76 31.42
C GLU A 365 23.07 -3.29 31.06
N ASN A 366 22.47 -2.83 29.96
CA ASN A 366 22.67 -1.47 29.46
C ASN A 366 21.52 -0.51 29.83
N VAL A 367 20.28 -0.99 29.91
CA VAL A 367 19.10 -0.13 30.17
C VAL A 367 18.11 -0.68 31.21
N GLY A 368 18.30 -1.90 31.71
CA GLY A 368 17.40 -2.55 32.67
C GLY A 368 16.19 -3.21 32.03
N LEU A 369 15.14 -3.47 32.82
CA LEU A 369 13.85 -3.96 32.32
C LEU A 369 13.13 -2.84 31.57
N ILE A 370 12.54 -3.19 30.42
CA ILE A 370 11.75 -2.28 29.58
C ILE A 370 10.36 -2.87 29.48
N ASP A 371 9.36 -2.18 30.01
CA ASP A 371 7.98 -2.63 29.93
C ASP A 371 7.22 -1.97 28.76
N ASN A 372 7.70 -0.81 28.28
CA ASN A 372 7.09 -0.09 27.17
C ASN A 372 8.10 0.65 26.29
N GLU A 373 7.74 0.85 25.02
CA GLU A 373 8.60 1.50 24.02
C GLU A 373 9.04 2.92 24.39
N ARG A 374 8.25 3.68 25.16
CA ARG A 374 8.56 5.08 25.53
C ARG A 374 9.65 5.20 26.60
N GLU A 375 9.97 4.11 27.30
CA GLU A 375 11.09 4.07 28.25
C GLU A 375 12.46 4.10 27.55
N LEU A 376 12.46 3.73 26.26
CA LEU A 376 13.59 3.86 25.35
C LEU A 376 13.56 5.23 24.67
N ASP A 377 14.24 6.21 25.26
CA ASP A 377 14.59 7.43 24.54
C ASP A 377 15.57 7.14 23.38
N ASP A 378 15.75 8.12 22.49
CA ASP A 378 16.55 7.96 21.27
C ASP A 378 18.02 7.62 21.56
N GLN A 379 18.57 8.09 22.70
CA GLN A 379 19.96 7.82 23.06
C GLN A 379 20.13 6.37 23.51
N LYS A 380 19.24 5.88 24.38
CA LYS A 380 19.22 4.48 24.81
C LYS A 380 18.96 3.55 23.65
N HIS A 381 18.00 3.90 22.79
CA HIS A 381 17.64 3.14 21.61
C HIS A 381 18.84 2.99 20.66
N LYS A 382 19.50 4.10 20.32
CA LYS A 382 20.73 4.08 19.51
C LYS A 382 21.85 3.26 20.15
N MET A 383 22.06 3.43 21.46
CA MET A 383 23.09 2.67 22.19
C MET A 383 22.86 1.16 22.09
N LEU A 384 21.61 0.69 22.26
CA LEU A 384 21.29 -0.73 22.13
C LEU A 384 21.55 -1.26 20.72
N ILE A 385 21.22 -0.47 19.68
CA ILE A 385 21.56 -0.81 18.28
C ILE A 385 23.07 -0.99 18.14
N ASP A 386 23.85 0.01 18.54
CA ASP A 386 25.31 0.01 18.41
C ASP A 386 25.93 -1.19 19.17
N LYS A 387 25.37 -1.56 20.34
CA LYS A 387 25.79 -2.71 21.15
C LYS A 387 25.45 -4.04 20.48
N CYS A 388 24.22 -4.23 19.98
CA CYS A 388 23.85 -5.44 19.26
C CYS A 388 24.71 -5.65 18.02
N ILE A 389 24.95 -4.59 17.23
CA ILE A 389 25.83 -4.65 16.05
C ILE A 389 27.25 -5.05 16.45
N ALA A 390 27.80 -4.49 17.53
CA ALA A 390 29.13 -4.84 18.02
C ALA A 390 29.24 -6.31 18.45
N GLU A 391 28.17 -6.87 19.01
CA GLU A 391 28.06 -8.28 19.41
C GLU A 391 27.58 -9.20 18.27
N ASN A 392 27.46 -8.69 17.03
CA ASN A 392 26.96 -9.43 15.86
C ASN A 392 25.54 -10.02 16.03
N LEU A 393 24.71 -9.39 16.87
CA LEU A 393 23.32 -9.77 17.11
C LEU A 393 22.38 -8.95 16.21
N TRP A 394 21.65 -9.63 15.33
CA TRP A 394 20.79 -8.99 14.34
C TRP A 394 19.38 -9.56 14.33
N PRO A 395 18.32 -8.74 14.41
CA PRO A 395 16.98 -9.19 14.09
C PRO A 395 16.93 -9.72 12.67
N ILE A 396 16.27 -10.86 12.47
CA ILE A 396 16.12 -11.44 11.14
C ILE A 396 15.23 -10.52 10.29
N SER A 397 15.62 -10.29 9.03
CA SER A 397 14.81 -9.50 8.11
C SER A 397 13.51 -10.19 7.71
N GLY A 398 12.56 -9.40 7.20
CA GLY A 398 11.44 -9.93 6.44
C GLY A 398 11.90 -10.75 5.23
N GLY A 399 11.01 -11.61 4.73
CA GLY A 399 11.24 -12.24 3.43
C GLY A 399 10.84 -11.33 2.27
N CYS A 400 11.16 -11.73 1.05
CA CYS A 400 10.78 -11.00 -0.16
C CYS A 400 9.43 -11.48 -0.73
N TRP A 401 8.92 -10.79 -1.76
CA TRP A 401 7.80 -11.32 -2.56
C TRP A 401 8.16 -12.69 -3.16
N ASN A 402 7.21 -13.62 -3.21
CA ASN A 402 7.40 -15.04 -3.56
C ASN A 402 8.39 -15.86 -2.71
N SER A 403 8.98 -15.31 -1.63
CA SER A 403 9.77 -16.14 -0.71
C SER A 403 8.90 -17.00 0.18
N CYS A 404 9.47 -18.15 0.55
CA CYS A 404 9.06 -18.91 1.71
C CYS A 404 10.24 -18.95 2.70
N GLY A 405 9.92 -19.05 3.99
CA GLY A 405 10.87 -19.17 5.08
C GLY A 405 11.51 -17.84 5.45
N TYR A 406 12.63 -17.94 6.14
CA TYR A 406 13.43 -16.80 6.56
C TYR A 406 14.66 -16.61 5.66
N PRO A 407 15.19 -15.38 5.58
CA PRO A 407 16.39 -15.07 4.80
C PRO A 407 17.60 -15.89 5.26
N ILE A 408 18.47 -16.26 4.31
CA ILE A 408 19.70 -17.00 4.55
C ILE A 408 20.89 -16.04 4.53
N PHE A 409 21.70 -16.02 5.59
CA PHE A 409 22.87 -15.15 5.64
C PHE A 409 23.88 -15.53 4.55
N ARG A 410 24.29 -14.53 3.78
CA ARG A 410 25.28 -14.69 2.71
C ARG A 410 26.64 -14.18 3.13
N ARG A 411 26.67 -12.93 3.58
CA ARG A 411 27.88 -12.17 3.93
C ARG A 411 27.53 -10.90 4.69
N MET A 412 28.51 -10.27 5.29
CA MET A 412 28.41 -8.88 5.74
C MET A 412 28.69 -7.91 4.58
N SER A 413 27.99 -6.79 4.57
CA SER A 413 28.31 -5.63 3.73
C SER A 413 29.57 -4.93 4.25
N THR A 414 30.24 -4.18 3.38
CA THR A 414 31.35 -3.29 3.77
C THR A 414 30.91 -2.19 4.73
N ASP A 415 29.62 -1.84 4.71
CA ASP A 415 29.02 -0.88 5.67
C ASP A 415 28.51 -1.58 6.94
N ASN A 416 28.97 -2.82 7.19
CA ASN A 416 28.72 -3.60 8.42
C ASN A 416 27.24 -3.93 8.69
N TYR A 417 26.52 -4.42 7.67
CA TYR A 417 25.17 -4.97 7.81
C TYR A 417 25.03 -6.32 7.09
N PRO A 418 24.16 -7.24 7.56
CA PRO A 418 24.00 -8.55 6.94
C PRO A 418 23.31 -8.45 5.58
N VAL A 419 23.89 -9.13 4.59
CA VAL A 419 23.28 -9.38 3.28
C VAL A 419 22.76 -10.81 3.27
N CYS A 420 21.49 -10.97 2.92
CA CYS A 420 20.82 -12.26 2.90
C CYS A 420 20.34 -12.64 1.49
N ASP A 421 20.20 -13.94 1.27
CA ASP A 421 19.50 -14.49 0.11
C ASP A 421 18.11 -15.00 0.51
N HIS A 422 17.14 -14.80 -0.37
CA HIS A 422 15.77 -15.26 -0.18
C HIS A 422 15.44 -16.34 -1.20
N TYR A 423 14.73 -17.36 -0.73
CA TYR A 423 14.36 -18.51 -1.54
C TYR A 423 12.85 -18.70 -1.57
N ASN A 424 12.33 -19.17 -2.70
CA ASN A 424 10.97 -19.70 -2.77
C ASN A 424 10.94 -21.18 -2.38
N TYR A 425 9.75 -21.77 -2.35
CA TYR A 425 9.55 -23.17 -1.96
C TYR A 425 10.26 -24.20 -2.85
N LYS A 426 10.68 -23.80 -4.06
CA LYS A 426 11.47 -24.63 -4.99
C LYS A 426 12.98 -24.49 -4.79
N GLY A 427 13.43 -23.63 -3.87
CA GLY A 427 14.84 -23.32 -3.66
C GLY A 427 15.43 -22.39 -4.73
N ASN A 428 14.60 -21.65 -5.47
CA ASN A 428 15.09 -20.62 -6.39
C ASN A 428 15.30 -19.30 -5.65
N PHE A 429 16.34 -18.55 -6.05
CA PHE A 429 16.58 -17.20 -5.60
C PHE A 429 15.45 -16.27 -6.03
N VAL A 430 14.88 -15.59 -5.05
CA VAL A 430 13.88 -14.53 -5.21
C VAL A 430 14.34 -13.22 -4.55
N THR A 431 15.61 -13.13 -4.13
CA THR A 431 16.24 -11.95 -3.53
C THR A 431 16.01 -10.65 -4.31
N ALA A 432 15.84 -10.72 -5.64
CA ALA A 432 15.52 -9.56 -6.48
C ALA A 432 14.19 -8.87 -6.11
N PHE A 433 13.32 -9.56 -5.38
CA PHE A 433 12.04 -9.06 -4.92
C PHE A 433 12.04 -8.57 -3.48
N SER A 434 13.21 -8.49 -2.81
CA SER A 434 13.26 -8.09 -1.39
C SER A 434 12.89 -6.64 -1.18
N GLY A 435 13.25 -5.72 -2.09
CA GLY A 435 12.92 -4.30 -1.93
C GLY A 435 13.32 -3.79 -0.54
N ASP A 436 12.38 -3.16 0.16
CA ASP A 436 12.57 -2.69 1.54
C ASP A 436 12.39 -3.78 2.61
N MET A 437 12.11 -5.04 2.24
CA MET A 437 11.84 -6.10 3.22
C MET A 437 13.07 -6.48 4.06
N ASP A 438 14.26 -6.11 3.60
CA ASP A 438 15.52 -6.37 4.32
C ASP A 438 15.76 -5.47 5.53
N ILE A 439 14.93 -4.45 5.75
CA ILE A 439 15.06 -3.50 6.87
C ILE A 439 13.94 -3.64 7.91
N ILE A 440 12.99 -4.54 7.69
CA ILE A 440 11.91 -4.86 8.64
C ILE A 440 12.18 -6.17 9.38
N ALA A 441 11.59 -6.35 10.55
CA ALA A 441 11.61 -7.54 11.37
C ALA A 441 10.17 -8.04 11.58
N PRO A 442 9.82 -9.24 11.07
CA PRO A 442 8.50 -9.82 11.23
C PRO A 442 8.35 -10.45 12.62
N TRP A 443 7.12 -10.42 13.16
CA TRP A 443 6.79 -11.18 14.35
C TRP A 443 6.90 -12.69 14.07
N HIS A 444 7.47 -13.44 15.01
CA HIS A 444 7.71 -14.87 14.85
C HIS A 444 6.44 -15.70 15.16
N PHE A 445 5.47 -15.65 14.24
CA PHE A 445 4.18 -16.31 14.41
C PHE A 445 4.22 -17.84 14.23
N ALA A 446 5.22 -18.36 13.54
CA ALA A 446 5.37 -19.79 13.26
C ALA A 446 6.83 -20.18 13.28
N ALA A 447 7.13 -21.42 13.65
CA ALA A 447 8.46 -22.03 13.61
C ALA A 447 8.64 -22.79 12.28
N PRO A 448 9.29 -22.22 11.23
CA PRO A 448 9.34 -22.85 9.92
C PRO A 448 10.23 -24.10 9.90
N CYS A 449 11.16 -24.21 10.86
CA CYS A 449 11.94 -25.42 11.09
C CYS A 449 11.05 -26.64 11.46
N LYS A 450 9.78 -26.42 11.86
CA LYS A 450 8.79 -27.46 12.15
C LYS A 450 7.76 -27.64 11.04
N HIS A 451 8.13 -27.44 9.78
CA HIS A 451 7.24 -27.58 8.62
C HIS A 451 6.61 -28.98 8.47
N ASP A 452 7.17 -30.01 9.11
CA ASP A 452 6.61 -31.37 9.15
C ASP A 452 5.69 -31.67 10.34
N ALA A 453 5.56 -30.74 11.30
CA ALA A 453 4.69 -30.92 12.46
C ALA A 453 3.19 -30.93 12.10
N GLN A 454 2.31 -31.22 13.05
CA GLN A 454 0.86 -31.05 12.84
C GLN A 454 0.41 -29.59 12.91
N ASN A 455 1.19 -28.77 13.60
CA ASN A 455 0.97 -27.33 13.75
C ASN A 455 2.29 -26.72 14.20
N ASN A 456 2.74 -25.66 13.51
CA ASN A 456 3.96 -24.95 13.84
C ASN A 456 3.75 -23.50 14.29
N LEU A 457 2.51 -23.11 14.58
CA LEU A 457 2.17 -21.79 15.09
C LEU A 457 2.67 -21.58 16.53
N ASN A 458 3.19 -20.38 16.79
CA ASN A 458 3.59 -19.94 18.11
C ASN A 458 2.45 -19.12 18.76
N TYR A 459 1.54 -19.81 19.43
CA TYR A 459 0.37 -19.18 20.08
C TYR A 459 0.74 -18.18 21.19
N HIS A 460 1.93 -18.27 21.80
CA HIS A 460 2.37 -17.26 22.76
C HIS A 460 2.61 -15.91 22.07
N ILE A 461 3.32 -15.93 20.94
CA ILE A 461 3.61 -14.73 20.15
C ILE A 461 2.34 -14.18 19.51
N ILE A 462 1.47 -15.04 18.96
CA ILE A 462 0.16 -14.64 18.45
C ILE A 462 -0.64 -13.87 19.51
N LYS A 463 -0.69 -14.38 20.75
CA LYS A 463 -1.39 -13.69 21.85
C LYS A 463 -0.77 -12.34 22.21
N LYS A 464 0.56 -12.23 22.21
CA LYS A 464 1.27 -10.97 22.45
C LYS A 464 0.99 -9.94 21.36
N TYR A 465 1.07 -10.34 20.09
CA TYR A 465 0.74 -9.46 18.97
C TYR A 465 -0.73 -9.02 19.01
N ILE A 466 -1.68 -9.91 19.30
CA ILE A 466 -3.09 -9.53 19.46
C ILE A 466 -3.25 -8.53 20.62
N ALA A 467 -2.51 -8.68 21.71
CA ALA A 467 -2.54 -7.71 22.81
C ALA A 467 -1.99 -6.34 22.36
N TYR A 468 -0.88 -6.32 21.63
CA TYR A 468 -0.28 -5.14 21.02
C TYR A 468 -1.25 -4.41 20.07
N CYS A 469 -1.86 -5.11 19.11
CA CYS A 469 -2.84 -4.50 18.20
C CYS A 469 -4.09 -4.03 18.94
N TYR A 470 -4.49 -4.75 19.99
CA TYR A 470 -5.64 -4.35 20.80
C TYR A 470 -5.36 -3.09 21.63
N GLU A 471 -4.13 -2.89 22.09
CA GLU A 471 -3.71 -1.65 22.75
C GLU A 471 -3.78 -0.46 21.78
N ILE A 472 -3.32 -0.64 20.54
CA ILE A 472 -3.49 0.36 19.47
C ILE A 472 -4.98 0.70 19.28
N TYR A 473 -5.84 -0.32 19.19
CA TYR A 473 -7.29 -0.12 19.10
C TYR A 473 -7.84 0.67 20.31
N GLU A 474 -7.48 0.30 21.54
CA GLU A 474 -7.94 0.98 22.75
C GLU A 474 -7.47 2.44 22.83
N ARG A 475 -6.25 2.71 22.38
CA ARG A 475 -5.61 4.03 22.37
C ARG A 475 -6.32 5.01 21.43
N PHE A 476 -6.64 4.57 20.22
CA PHE A 476 -7.15 5.46 19.16
C PHE A 476 -8.64 5.29 18.84
N ARG A 477 -9.24 4.14 19.16
CA ARG A 477 -10.64 3.78 18.88
C ARG A 477 -11.08 4.03 17.42
N PRO A 478 -10.33 3.55 16.41
CA PRO A 478 -10.74 3.66 15.01
C PRO A 478 -11.94 2.76 14.70
N ASP A 479 -12.53 2.94 13.53
CA ASP A 479 -13.62 2.13 12.96
C ASP A 479 -13.14 0.90 12.20
N GLY A 480 -11.83 0.81 11.92
CA GLY A 480 -11.24 -0.37 11.30
C GLY A 480 -9.73 -0.33 11.23
N PHE A 481 -9.16 -1.45 10.79
CA PHE A 481 -7.76 -1.57 10.42
C PHE A 481 -7.60 -1.90 8.93
N ARG A 482 -6.69 -1.20 8.25
CA ARG A 482 -6.11 -1.68 6.99
C ARG A 482 -4.98 -2.62 7.36
N LEU A 483 -4.99 -3.84 6.83
CA LEU A 483 -3.99 -4.87 7.14
C LEU A 483 -2.93 -4.88 6.04
N ASP A 484 -1.72 -4.48 6.40
CA ASP A 484 -0.56 -4.46 5.51
C ASP A 484 0.04 -5.86 5.32
N HIS A 485 0.58 -6.14 4.14
CA HIS A 485 1.32 -7.36 3.77
C HIS A 485 0.57 -8.69 4.03
N VAL A 486 -0.76 -8.71 3.83
CA VAL A 486 -1.60 -9.91 4.05
C VAL A 486 -1.97 -10.68 2.78
N ASP A 487 -1.67 -10.11 1.61
CA ASP A 487 -1.97 -10.58 0.26
C ASP A 487 -1.70 -12.08 -0.01
N HIS A 488 -0.62 -12.62 0.55
CA HIS A 488 -0.22 -14.01 0.36
C HIS A 488 -0.35 -14.88 1.61
N SER A 489 -1.01 -14.40 2.67
CA SER A 489 -0.94 -15.05 3.99
C SER A 489 -1.58 -16.44 4.05
N ALA A 490 -2.41 -16.80 3.07
CA ALA A 490 -3.04 -18.12 2.94
C ALA A 490 -2.52 -18.94 1.75
N ASP A 491 -1.61 -18.39 0.93
CA ASP A 491 -1.22 -19.01 -0.33
C ASP A 491 -0.32 -20.22 -0.09
N TYR A 492 -0.77 -21.39 -0.54
CA TYR A 492 0.13 -22.49 -0.83
C TYR A 492 0.79 -22.27 -2.19
N PRO A 493 2.09 -22.53 -2.36
CA PRO A 493 3.12 -22.94 -1.39
C PRO A 493 3.98 -21.79 -0.84
N VAL A 494 3.47 -20.57 -0.84
CA VAL A 494 4.26 -19.37 -0.49
C VAL A 494 4.28 -19.15 1.03
N SER A 495 3.12 -19.25 1.67
CA SER A 495 2.93 -18.99 3.10
C SER A 495 2.49 -20.21 3.89
N VAL A 496 1.83 -21.16 3.26
CA VAL A 496 1.37 -22.41 3.86
C VAL A 496 1.90 -23.58 3.03
N ASN A 497 2.13 -24.75 3.63
CA ASN A 497 2.48 -25.98 2.92
C ASN A 497 1.28 -26.95 2.77
N GLU A 498 1.44 -28.08 2.07
CA GLU A 498 0.34 -29.04 1.81
C GLU A 498 -0.27 -29.65 3.09
N LYS A 499 0.47 -29.58 4.22
CA LYS A 499 0.02 -30.05 5.53
C LYS A 499 -0.69 -28.96 6.35
N GLY A 500 -0.83 -27.75 5.82
CA GLY A 500 -1.41 -26.60 6.52
C GLY A 500 -0.45 -25.87 7.48
N ASN A 501 0.85 -26.19 7.46
CA ASN A 501 1.83 -25.48 8.30
C ASN A 501 2.29 -24.18 7.65
N PHE A 502 2.50 -23.16 8.48
CA PHE A 502 2.98 -21.86 8.05
C PHE A 502 4.47 -21.91 7.75
N ILE A 503 4.83 -21.56 6.52
CA ILE A 503 6.22 -21.58 6.06
C ILE A 503 6.72 -20.19 5.69
N SER A 504 5.97 -19.11 5.93
CA SER A 504 6.39 -17.73 5.67
C SER A 504 6.50 -16.91 6.96
N TYR A 505 7.17 -15.77 6.83
CA TYR A 505 7.27 -14.73 7.83
C TYR A 505 5.97 -13.90 7.99
N ARG A 506 5.03 -13.99 7.03
CA ARG A 506 3.77 -13.24 7.04
C ARG A 506 2.86 -13.66 8.21
N ALA A 507 2.02 -12.72 8.66
CA ALA A 507 1.07 -12.99 9.73
C ALA A 507 0.00 -14.01 9.30
N PRO A 508 -0.20 -15.11 10.04
CA PRO A 508 -1.31 -16.03 9.80
C PRO A 508 -2.67 -15.34 9.89
N LEU A 509 -3.61 -15.69 9.01
CA LEU A 509 -4.97 -15.10 9.03
C LEU A 509 -5.70 -15.28 10.38
N LEU A 510 -5.41 -16.38 11.09
CA LEU A 510 -5.92 -16.63 12.43
C LEU A 510 -5.62 -15.48 13.41
N VAL A 511 -4.49 -14.78 13.25
CA VAL A 511 -4.13 -13.63 14.08
C VAL A 511 -5.20 -12.55 13.99
N PHE A 512 -5.62 -12.21 12.78
CA PHE A 512 -6.64 -11.20 12.53
C PHE A 512 -8.03 -11.68 12.94
N ALA A 513 -8.34 -12.96 12.74
CA ALA A 513 -9.60 -13.54 13.20
C ALA A 513 -9.77 -13.46 14.73
N GLU A 514 -8.72 -13.74 15.50
CA GLU A 514 -8.74 -13.63 16.96
C GLU A 514 -8.78 -12.17 17.44
N LEU A 515 -8.08 -11.27 16.75
CA LEU A 515 -8.18 -9.83 17.00
C LEU A 515 -9.61 -9.32 16.75
N ALA A 516 -10.22 -9.71 15.62
CA ALA A 516 -11.60 -9.38 15.27
C ALA A 516 -12.58 -9.83 16.35
N LYS A 517 -12.50 -11.10 16.78
CA LYS A 517 -13.31 -11.65 17.88
C LYS A 517 -13.19 -10.83 19.17
N LYS A 518 -12.02 -10.26 19.45
CA LYS A 518 -11.80 -9.44 20.64
C LYS A 518 -12.43 -8.05 20.50
N ILE A 519 -12.22 -7.37 19.36
CA ILE A 519 -12.72 -6.00 19.11
C ILE A 519 -14.24 -5.99 18.92
N HIS A 520 -14.80 -6.94 18.16
CA HIS A 520 -16.23 -7.01 17.84
C HIS A 520 -17.14 -7.17 19.07
N LYS A 521 -16.61 -7.62 20.20
CA LYS A 521 -17.34 -7.61 21.48
C LYS A 521 -17.72 -6.19 21.94
N GLN A 522 -16.92 -5.19 21.57
CA GLN A 522 -17.15 -3.79 21.91
C GLN A 522 -17.68 -2.99 20.72
N GLN A 523 -17.19 -3.27 19.52
CA GLN A 523 -17.56 -2.56 18.30
C GLN A 523 -17.85 -3.57 17.18
N PRO A 524 -19.08 -4.12 17.10
CA PRO A 524 -19.46 -5.08 16.07
C PRO A 524 -19.26 -4.59 14.63
N THR A 525 -19.29 -3.27 14.43
CA THR A 525 -19.09 -2.62 13.13
C THR A 525 -17.62 -2.47 12.72
N PHE A 526 -16.66 -2.85 13.57
CA PHE A 526 -15.23 -2.68 13.30
C PHE A 526 -14.82 -3.47 12.06
N ALA A 527 -14.14 -2.83 11.12
CA ALA A 527 -13.82 -3.41 9.83
C ALA A 527 -12.34 -3.75 9.66
N PHE A 528 -12.07 -4.79 8.87
CA PHE A 528 -10.73 -5.10 8.37
C PHE A 528 -10.71 -4.93 6.85
N LEU A 529 -9.74 -4.16 6.36
CA LEU A 529 -9.47 -3.92 4.95
C LEU A 529 -8.11 -4.53 4.60
N ALA A 530 -8.07 -5.67 3.94
CA ALA A 530 -6.82 -6.31 3.57
C ALA A 530 -6.12 -5.59 2.41
N GLU A 531 -4.79 -5.43 2.51
CA GLU A 531 -3.97 -5.27 1.32
C GLU A 531 -3.96 -6.58 0.52
N TYR A 532 -4.35 -6.50 -0.74
CA TYR A 532 -4.28 -7.64 -1.66
C TYR A 532 -3.61 -7.20 -2.96
N MET A 533 -2.37 -7.66 -3.15
CA MET A 533 -1.54 -7.39 -4.32
C MET A 533 -1.44 -8.68 -5.15
N GLY A 534 -2.55 -9.16 -5.69
CA GLY A 534 -2.60 -10.37 -6.54
C GLY A 534 -1.91 -10.22 -7.90
N TRP A 535 -0.59 -10.04 -7.92
CA TRP A 535 0.22 -10.09 -9.14
C TRP A 535 0.21 -11.51 -9.72
N GLY A 536 -0.80 -11.86 -10.52
CA GLY A 536 -0.92 -13.15 -11.17
C GLY A 536 -2.20 -13.28 -11.98
N ASP A 537 -2.12 -13.96 -13.12
CA ASP A 537 -3.12 -14.00 -14.20
C ASP A 537 -4.47 -14.66 -13.86
N ASP A 538 -4.69 -15.05 -12.61
CA ASP A 538 -5.94 -15.64 -12.16
C ASP A 538 -6.38 -14.93 -10.89
N ASN A 539 -7.46 -14.15 -10.95
CA ASN A 539 -8.18 -13.80 -9.73
C ASN A 539 -8.35 -15.10 -8.92
N TYR A 540 -8.00 -15.04 -7.63
CA TYR A 540 -8.00 -16.20 -6.77
C TYR A 540 -9.23 -16.16 -5.83
N PRO A 541 -10.42 -16.58 -6.28
CA PRO A 541 -11.60 -16.73 -5.41
C PRO A 541 -11.35 -17.54 -4.14
N HIS A 542 -10.32 -18.40 -4.14
CA HIS A 542 -9.95 -19.17 -2.96
C HIS A 542 -9.47 -18.27 -1.81
N LEU A 543 -8.83 -17.12 -2.09
CA LEU A 543 -8.42 -16.17 -1.05
C LEU A 543 -9.60 -15.40 -0.45
N TYR A 544 -10.66 -15.15 -1.23
CA TYR A 544 -11.88 -14.49 -0.73
C TYR A 544 -12.53 -15.31 0.37
N HIS A 545 -12.55 -16.63 0.20
CA HIS A 545 -13.04 -17.57 1.20
C HIS A 545 -12.19 -17.49 2.48
N GLU A 546 -10.88 -17.63 2.36
CA GLU A 546 -9.95 -17.60 3.48
C GLU A 546 -10.04 -16.28 4.28
N TYR A 547 -10.12 -15.14 3.59
CA TYR A 547 -10.31 -13.84 4.23
C TYR A 547 -11.66 -13.73 4.94
N ALA A 548 -12.76 -14.11 4.28
CA ALA A 548 -14.10 -14.01 4.86
C ALA A 548 -14.27 -14.89 6.11
N GLU A 549 -13.74 -16.12 6.09
CA GLU A 549 -13.74 -17.02 7.24
C GLU A 549 -12.98 -16.42 8.44
N ASN A 550 -11.90 -15.67 8.15
CA ASN A 550 -11.07 -14.99 9.13
C ASN A 550 -11.53 -13.55 9.46
N LYS A 551 -12.79 -13.20 9.14
CA LYS A 551 -13.43 -11.91 9.48
C LYS A 551 -12.84 -10.69 8.75
N ILE A 552 -12.21 -10.92 7.61
CA ILE A 552 -11.75 -9.89 6.69
C ILE A 552 -12.77 -9.82 5.54
N GLY A 553 -13.67 -8.84 5.59
CA GLY A 553 -14.78 -8.72 4.62
C GLY A 553 -14.45 -7.94 3.35
N THR A 554 -13.32 -7.23 3.31
CA THR A 554 -12.95 -6.35 2.20
C THR A 554 -11.45 -6.40 1.94
N ALA A 555 -11.05 -6.39 0.68
CA ALA A 555 -9.66 -6.17 0.28
C ALA A 555 -9.51 -5.06 -0.76
N ILE A 556 -8.32 -4.46 -0.79
CA ILE A 556 -7.90 -3.50 -1.80
C ILE A 556 -7.73 -4.24 -3.12
N SER A 557 -8.42 -3.82 -4.18
CA SER A 557 -8.31 -4.42 -5.52
C SER A 557 -7.02 -4.01 -6.28
N LEU A 558 -6.83 -4.54 -7.47
CA LEU A 558 -5.66 -4.32 -8.34
C LEU A 558 -5.89 -3.32 -9.48
N ASP A 559 -7.01 -2.59 -9.46
CA ASP A 559 -7.41 -1.65 -10.51
C ASP A 559 -6.31 -0.59 -10.85
N ILE A 560 -5.28 -0.41 -10.01
CA ILE A 560 -4.08 0.40 -10.28
C ILE A 560 -2.98 -0.38 -11.02
N VAL A 561 -2.46 -1.44 -10.40
CA VAL A 561 -1.21 -2.10 -10.80
C VAL A 561 -1.32 -2.75 -12.19
N GLY A 562 -2.55 -3.09 -12.60
CA GLY A 562 -2.84 -3.62 -13.92
C GLY A 562 -3.69 -2.70 -14.78
N GLU A 563 -3.57 -1.36 -14.75
CA GLU A 563 -4.41 -0.49 -15.61
C GLU A 563 -4.34 -0.86 -17.11
N TYR A 564 -3.23 -1.48 -17.55
CA TYR A 564 -3.10 -2.04 -18.91
C TYR A 564 -3.86 -3.35 -19.15
N ARG A 565 -4.26 -4.06 -18.08
CA ARG A 565 -5.04 -5.31 -18.06
C ARG A 565 -6.49 -5.11 -17.59
N HIS A 566 -6.81 -4.01 -16.91
CA HIS A 566 -8.09 -3.80 -16.22
C HIS A 566 -8.95 -2.74 -16.93
N ASN A 567 -9.41 -3.07 -18.15
CA ASN A 567 -10.41 -2.30 -18.86
C ASN A 567 -11.83 -2.58 -18.31
N VAL A 568 -12.85 -1.94 -18.88
CA VAL A 568 -14.26 -2.12 -18.45
C VAL A 568 -14.69 -3.59 -18.47
N GLU A 569 -14.25 -4.35 -19.48
CA GLU A 569 -14.58 -5.77 -19.60
C GLU A 569 -14.01 -6.59 -18.44
N THR A 570 -12.76 -6.37 -18.07
CA THR A 570 -12.12 -7.04 -16.91
C THR A 570 -12.88 -6.77 -15.62
N VAL A 571 -13.26 -5.51 -15.37
CA VAL A 571 -14.02 -5.14 -14.16
C VAL A 571 -15.37 -5.87 -14.13
N ILE A 572 -16.08 -5.91 -15.26
CA ILE A 572 -17.41 -6.54 -15.33
C ILE A 572 -17.30 -8.08 -15.25
N LYS A 573 -16.49 -8.69 -16.13
CA LYS A 573 -16.46 -10.14 -16.33
C LYS A 573 -15.55 -10.87 -15.35
N GLU A 574 -14.39 -10.31 -15.05
CA GLU A 574 -13.40 -10.98 -14.22
C GLU A 574 -13.49 -10.58 -12.76
N THR A 575 -14.09 -9.43 -12.43
CA THR A 575 -14.28 -9.00 -11.03
C THR A 575 -15.73 -9.10 -10.56
N ASN A 576 -16.65 -8.31 -11.13
CA ASN A 576 -18.02 -8.20 -10.62
C ASN A 576 -18.80 -9.52 -10.75
N GLN A 577 -18.64 -10.25 -11.85
CA GLN A 577 -19.25 -11.59 -12.02
C GLN A 577 -18.69 -12.60 -11.02
N GLN A 578 -17.36 -12.66 -10.83
CA GLN A 578 -16.75 -13.59 -9.87
C GLN A 578 -17.19 -13.30 -8.43
N LEU A 579 -17.21 -12.03 -8.02
CA LEU A 579 -17.74 -11.62 -6.71
C LEU A 579 -19.22 -12.02 -6.57
N THR A 580 -20.02 -11.82 -7.62
CA THR A 580 -21.43 -12.22 -7.63
C THR A 580 -21.60 -13.72 -7.44
N GLU A 581 -20.86 -14.53 -8.18
CA GLU A 581 -20.90 -15.99 -8.08
C GLU A 581 -20.45 -16.48 -6.69
N PHE A 582 -19.38 -15.89 -6.16
CA PHE A 582 -18.89 -16.17 -4.82
C PHE A 582 -19.94 -15.82 -3.76
N ASN A 583 -20.43 -14.58 -3.74
CA ASN A 583 -21.34 -14.11 -2.69
C ASN A 583 -22.71 -14.81 -2.75
N LYS A 584 -23.21 -15.14 -3.95
CA LYS A 584 -24.42 -15.99 -4.09
C LYS A 584 -24.24 -17.38 -3.50
N LYS A 585 -23.02 -17.94 -3.56
CA LYS A 585 -22.73 -19.28 -3.03
C LYS A 585 -22.64 -19.30 -1.50
N TYR A 586 -22.15 -18.22 -0.88
CA TYR A 586 -21.78 -18.21 0.53
C TYR A 586 -22.66 -17.33 1.44
N ASP A 587 -23.71 -16.67 0.91
CA ASP A 587 -24.86 -15.91 1.49
C ASP A 587 -24.67 -15.20 2.87
N GLU A 588 -24.09 -15.87 3.87
CA GLU A 588 -23.71 -15.35 5.18
C GLU A 588 -22.28 -14.74 5.25
N GLN A 589 -21.39 -15.05 4.30
CA GLN A 589 -19.99 -14.60 4.28
C GLN A 589 -19.68 -13.71 3.06
N CYS A 590 -20.31 -12.54 2.97
CA CYS A 590 -20.04 -11.62 1.87
C CYS A 590 -18.60 -11.06 1.94
N PHE A 591 -17.87 -11.23 0.85
CA PHE A 591 -16.56 -10.62 0.61
C PHE A 591 -16.67 -9.61 -0.53
N THR A 592 -15.83 -8.57 -0.50
CA THR A 592 -15.75 -7.62 -1.62
C THR A 592 -14.36 -7.04 -1.82
N LEU A 593 -14.17 -6.41 -2.98
CA LEU A 593 -12.97 -5.70 -3.38
C LEU A 593 -13.28 -4.21 -3.58
N THR A 594 -12.35 -3.33 -3.26
CA THR A 594 -12.55 -1.89 -3.53
C THR A 594 -12.40 -1.57 -5.01
N HIS A 595 -13.16 -0.62 -5.56
CA HIS A 595 -12.67 0.15 -6.72
C HIS A 595 -11.45 0.97 -6.31
N ILE A 596 -10.50 1.22 -7.22
CA ILE A 596 -9.36 2.08 -6.89
C ILE A 596 -9.07 3.11 -7.97
N LEU A 597 -9.14 4.39 -7.57
CA LEU A 597 -8.59 5.49 -8.35
C LEU A 597 -7.06 5.54 -8.20
N ASP A 598 -6.59 5.59 -6.96
CA ASP A 598 -5.18 5.61 -6.60
C ASP A 598 -4.91 5.14 -5.16
N ASN A 599 -3.66 4.76 -4.86
CA ASN A 599 -3.18 4.34 -3.55
C ASN A 599 -1.72 4.75 -3.31
N HIS A 600 -1.25 4.60 -2.08
CA HIS A 600 0.07 5.08 -1.66
C HIS A 600 1.24 4.29 -2.26
N ASP A 601 1.02 3.06 -2.71
CA ASP A 601 2.07 2.19 -3.27
C ASP A 601 2.43 2.55 -4.71
N ARG A 602 1.62 3.39 -5.40
CA ARG A 602 1.88 3.82 -6.78
C ARG A 602 3.23 4.52 -6.96
N SER A 603 3.80 5.12 -5.90
CA SER A 603 5.14 5.72 -5.97
C SER A 603 6.28 4.69 -6.01
N HIS A 604 6.00 3.39 -5.83
CA HIS A 604 7.03 2.36 -5.86
C HIS A 604 7.67 2.26 -7.26
N PRO A 605 9.01 2.30 -7.41
CA PRO A 605 9.69 2.35 -8.72
C PRO A 605 9.30 1.23 -9.69
N ASP A 606 8.98 0.04 -9.17
CA ASP A 606 8.50 -1.10 -9.97
C ASP A 606 7.06 -0.93 -10.50
N ILE A 607 6.25 -0.08 -9.88
CA ILE A 607 4.87 0.27 -10.27
C ILE A 607 4.86 1.53 -11.13
N VAL A 608 5.70 2.52 -10.80
CA VAL A 608 5.79 3.84 -11.46
C VAL A 608 5.99 3.73 -12.98
N ARG A 609 6.76 2.75 -13.46
CA ARG A 609 7.03 2.59 -14.91
C ARG A 609 5.77 2.27 -15.74
N ALA A 610 4.72 1.73 -15.12
CA ALA A 610 3.48 1.37 -15.81
C ALA A 610 2.42 2.48 -15.80
N LEU A 611 2.60 3.53 -15.00
CA LEU A 611 1.55 4.54 -14.72
C LEU A 611 2.15 5.95 -14.66
N SER A 612 2.32 6.58 -15.81
CA SER A 612 2.57 8.01 -16.00
C SER A 612 1.62 8.91 -15.18
N GLU A 613 2.03 10.16 -14.93
CA GLU A 613 1.16 11.20 -14.35
C GLU A 613 -0.12 11.29 -15.20
N PHE A 614 -1.28 11.03 -14.61
CA PHE A 614 -2.55 11.07 -15.37
C PHE A 614 -2.76 12.45 -15.99
N THR A 615 -3.19 12.50 -17.26
CA THR A 615 -3.86 13.70 -17.76
C THR A 615 -5.19 13.89 -17.03
N ALA A 616 -5.74 15.11 -17.05
CA ALA A 616 -7.03 15.40 -16.44
C ALA A 616 -8.15 14.51 -17.00
N GLU A 617 -8.16 14.28 -18.31
CA GLU A 617 -9.14 13.45 -19.00
C GLU A 617 -9.04 11.98 -18.56
N ARG A 618 -7.82 11.45 -18.46
CA ARG A 618 -7.58 10.07 -18.03
C ARG A 618 -7.99 9.84 -16.58
N ALA A 619 -7.64 10.77 -15.69
CA ALA A 619 -8.05 10.70 -14.28
C ALA A 619 -9.58 10.80 -14.12
N LEU A 620 -10.26 11.67 -14.88
CA LEU A 620 -11.72 11.75 -14.87
C LEU A 620 -12.37 10.48 -15.43
N LEU A 621 -11.84 9.91 -16.53
CA LEU A 621 -12.34 8.64 -17.07
C LEU A 621 -12.23 7.52 -16.03
N LYS A 622 -11.10 7.41 -15.33
CA LYS A 622 -10.92 6.44 -14.25
C LYS A 622 -11.90 6.67 -13.09
N TRP A 623 -12.14 7.93 -12.73
CA TRP A 623 -13.15 8.28 -11.73
C TRP A 623 -14.56 7.91 -12.15
N VAL A 624 -14.92 8.11 -13.42
CA VAL A 624 -16.19 7.67 -14.00
C VAL A 624 -16.32 6.16 -13.94
N LYS A 625 -15.28 5.39 -14.29
CA LYS A 625 -15.28 3.92 -14.14
C LYS A 625 -15.55 3.49 -12.70
N CYS A 626 -14.92 4.15 -11.71
CA CYS A 626 -15.16 3.87 -10.29
C CYS A 626 -16.58 4.20 -9.80
N ILE A 627 -17.37 4.96 -10.56
CA ILE A 627 -18.74 5.37 -10.22
C ILE A 627 -19.77 4.60 -11.04
N PHE A 628 -19.52 4.43 -12.33
CA PHE A 628 -20.47 3.91 -13.32
C PHE A 628 -20.23 2.43 -13.65
N LEU A 629 -19.37 1.71 -12.95
CA LEU A 629 -19.23 0.25 -13.05
C LEU A 629 -19.71 -0.50 -11.79
N PRO A 630 -20.90 -0.20 -11.24
CA PRO A 630 -21.35 -0.87 -10.04
C PRO A 630 -21.55 -2.37 -10.30
N GLY A 631 -21.23 -3.20 -9.31
CA GLY A 631 -21.32 -4.67 -9.46
C GLY A 631 -22.69 -5.27 -9.20
N GLY A 632 -23.69 -4.47 -8.83
CA GLY A 632 -25.01 -4.94 -8.43
C GLY A 632 -25.02 -5.52 -7.01
N LYS A 633 -26.19 -6.05 -6.60
CA LYS A 633 -26.46 -6.50 -5.22
C LYS A 633 -25.40 -7.41 -4.60
N TRP A 634 -24.78 -8.27 -5.40
CA TRP A 634 -23.85 -9.31 -4.92
C TRP A 634 -22.37 -8.97 -5.15
N ALA A 635 -22.06 -7.83 -5.74
CA ALA A 635 -20.68 -7.42 -6.01
C ALA A 635 -20.50 -5.91 -5.80
N GLN A 636 -21.14 -5.35 -4.77
CA GLN A 636 -20.98 -3.94 -4.42
C GLN A 636 -19.56 -3.63 -3.93
N ARG A 637 -19.00 -2.48 -4.33
CA ARG A 637 -17.61 -2.10 -4.07
C ARG A 637 -17.47 -0.63 -3.62
N SER A 638 -16.79 -0.39 -2.51
CA SER A 638 -16.37 0.97 -2.15
C SER A 638 -15.18 1.43 -3.01
N THR A 639 -14.95 2.74 -3.16
CA THR A 639 -13.80 3.28 -3.91
C THR A 639 -12.71 3.84 -3.01
N VAL A 640 -11.45 3.48 -3.25
CA VAL A 640 -10.26 4.04 -2.61
C VAL A 640 -9.60 5.10 -3.50
N TYR A 641 -9.20 6.22 -2.91
CA TYR A 641 -8.40 7.27 -3.57
C TYR A 641 -7.48 7.99 -2.56
N LEU A 642 -6.47 8.71 -3.06
CA LEU A 642 -5.54 9.51 -2.25
C LEU A 642 -6.02 10.96 -2.10
N ASP A 643 -5.73 11.57 -0.95
CA ASP A 643 -5.78 13.04 -0.81
C ASP A 643 -4.93 13.72 -1.89
N GLY A 644 -5.47 14.69 -2.62
CA GLY A 644 -4.76 15.34 -3.72
C GLY A 644 -5.05 14.74 -5.11
N ASN A 645 -5.62 13.54 -5.22
CA ASN A 645 -6.12 13.06 -6.53
C ASN A 645 -7.27 13.94 -7.05
N ASP A 646 -8.10 14.45 -6.15
CA ASP A 646 -9.20 15.38 -6.41
C ASP A 646 -8.75 16.73 -7.01
N THR A 647 -7.43 16.99 -7.02
CA THR A 647 -6.82 18.20 -7.56
C THR A 647 -5.69 17.90 -8.57
N LEU A 648 -5.51 16.65 -8.99
CA LEU A 648 -4.40 16.19 -9.85
C LEU A 648 -3.01 16.49 -9.28
N THR A 649 -2.81 16.23 -7.99
CA THR A 649 -1.49 16.33 -7.38
C THR A 649 -0.54 15.29 -8.00
N PRO A 650 0.67 15.69 -8.46
CA PRO A 650 1.60 14.76 -9.12
C PRO A 650 2.12 13.64 -8.21
N ASN A 651 2.35 12.45 -8.78
CA ASN A 651 2.82 11.26 -8.07
C ASN A 651 4.15 11.46 -7.32
N LYS A 652 5.06 12.27 -7.88
CA LYS A 652 6.33 12.59 -7.24
C LYS A 652 6.18 13.30 -5.90
N GLU A 653 5.11 14.09 -5.72
CA GLU A 653 4.87 14.83 -4.48
C GLU A 653 4.43 13.86 -3.38
N PHE A 654 3.59 12.89 -3.74
CA PHE A 654 3.23 11.78 -2.86
C PHE A 654 4.48 11.03 -2.38
N ALA A 655 5.31 10.56 -3.32
CA ALA A 655 6.53 9.83 -2.99
C ALA A 655 7.39 10.56 -1.95
N GLN A 656 7.55 11.88 -2.08
CA GLN A 656 8.31 12.68 -1.11
C GLN A 656 7.65 12.73 0.27
N VAL A 657 6.34 12.94 0.34
CA VAL A 657 5.59 12.98 1.61
C VAL A 657 5.66 11.65 2.34
N PHE A 658 5.54 10.56 1.57
CA PHE A 658 5.67 9.20 2.05
C PHE A 658 7.08 8.97 2.61
N LEU A 659 8.12 9.24 1.81
CA LEU A 659 9.52 8.91 2.11
C LEU A 659 10.22 9.86 3.08
N ASN A 660 9.76 11.11 3.23
CA ASN A 660 10.49 12.15 3.99
C ASN A 660 9.64 12.87 5.05
N THR A 661 8.39 12.43 5.28
CA THR A 661 7.43 13.06 6.22
C THR A 661 7.31 14.58 6.09
N VAL A 662 7.41 15.07 4.84
CA VAL A 662 7.29 16.48 4.43
C VAL A 662 5.84 16.87 4.12
N PRO A 663 5.53 18.19 4.05
CA PRO A 663 4.28 18.69 3.49
C PRO A 663 3.95 18.14 2.11
N LEU A 664 2.66 17.86 1.84
CA LEU A 664 2.19 17.52 0.49
C LEU A 664 1.96 18.80 -0.30
N ASN A 665 2.76 18.99 -1.34
CA ASN A 665 2.60 20.07 -2.30
C ASN A 665 1.43 19.74 -3.27
N ARG A 666 0.22 20.06 -2.83
CA ARG A 666 -1.01 19.78 -3.58
C ARG A 666 -1.08 20.65 -4.83
N ALA A 667 -1.56 20.07 -5.93
CA ALA A 667 -1.91 20.85 -7.11
C ALA A 667 -3.14 21.74 -6.85
N THR A 668 -3.27 22.82 -7.60
CA THR A 668 -4.36 23.79 -7.51
C THR A 668 -5.27 23.75 -8.74
N ASN A 669 -5.60 22.55 -9.23
CA ASN A 669 -6.46 22.39 -10.41
C ASN A 669 -7.94 22.43 -10.02
N ASN A 670 -8.46 23.65 -9.86
CA ASN A 670 -9.85 23.88 -9.47
C ASN A 670 -10.87 23.42 -10.53
N GLU A 671 -10.53 23.50 -11.82
CA GLU A 671 -11.40 23.06 -12.92
C GLU A 671 -11.60 21.54 -12.89
N PHE A 672 -10.52 20.79 -12.69
CA PHE A 672 -10.61 19.34 -12.49
C PHE A 672 -11.38 18.99 -11.22
N PHE A 673 -11.09 19.68 -10.11
CA PHE A 673 -11.80 19.46 -8.85
C PHE A 673 -13.31 19.61 -9.01
N ASN A 674 -13.78 20.61 -9.78
CA ASN A 674 -15.20 20.82 -10.03
C ASN A 674 -15.85 19.61 -10.71
N ALA A 675 -15.23 19.08 -11.76
CA ALA A 675 -15.70 17.86 -12.44
C ALA A 675 -15.70 16.64 -11.49
N PHE A 676 -14.60 16.42 -10.77
CA PHE A 676 -14.42 15.33 -9.82
C PHE A 676 -15.49 15.36 -8.71
N SER A 677 -15.68 16.54 -8.12
CA SER A 677 -16.56 16.81 -6.99
C SER A 677 -18.04 16.75 -7.39
N ALA A 678 -18.40 17.21 -8.60
CA ALA A 678 -19.75 17.09 -9.13
C ALA A 678 -20.14 15.61 -9.39
N LEU A 679 -19.24 14.82 -9.99
CA LEU A 679 -19.42 13.37 -10.15
C LEU A 679 -19.58 12.66 -8.81
N TYR A 680 -18.77 13.04 -7.82
CA TYR A 680 -18.89 12.52 -6.46
C TYR A 680 -20.28 12.81 -5.87
N ARG A 681 -20.72 14.07 -5.86
CA ARG A 681 -22.02 14.45 -5.28
C ARG A 681 -23.21 13.80 -5.99
N TYR A 682 -23.12 13.71 -7.32
CA TYR A 682 -24.15 13.07 -8.13
C TYR A 682 -24.32 11.60 -7.73
N SER A 683 -23.22 10.85 -7.62
CA SER A 683 -23.27 9.41 -7.32
C SER A 683 -23.76 9.07 -5.92
N LEU A 684 -23.56 9.95 -4.93
CA LEU A 684 -24.07 9.75 -3.57
C LEU A 684 -25.60 9.64 -3.49
N ASN A 685 -26.30 10.30 -4.41
CA ASN A 685 -27.76 10.47 -4.37
C ASN A 685 -28.49 9.65 -5.45
N ASP A 686 -27.75 9.05 -6.38
CA ASP A 686 -28.32 8.25 -7.45
C ASP A 686 -28.56 6.80 -7.02
N LYS A 687 -29.78 6.28 -7.23
CA LYS A 687 -30.13 4.91 -6.83
C LYS A 687 -29.58 3.86 -7.79
N VAL A 688 -29.61 4.13 -9.10
CA VAL A 688 -29.17 3.19 -10.14
C VAL A 688 -27.66 2.93 -9.99
N LEU A 689 -26.86 3.96 -9.73
CA LEU A 689 -25.42 3.81 -9.50
C LEU A 689 -25.06 3.10 -8.18
N ARG A 690 -26.02 2.90 -7.30
CA ARG A 690 -25.81 2.28 -5.98
C ARG A 690 -26.28 0.85 -5.89
N TYR A 691 -27.35 0.52 -6.57
CA TYR A 691 -27.95 -0.81 -6.53
C TYR A 691 -27.88 -1.52 -7.87
N GLY A 692 -27.66 -0.78 -8.95
CA GLY A 692 -27.61 -1.31 -10.29
C GLY A 692 -26.34 -2.09 -10.62
N GLN A 693 -26.43 -2.78 -11.74
CA GLN A 693 -25.38 -3.65 -12.26
C GLN A 693 -24.94 -3.12 -13.63
N ALA A 694 -23.62 -2.98 -13.79
CA ALA A 694 -23.03 -2.66 -15.08
C ALA A 694 -23.04 -3.88 -16.02
N GLN A 695 -23.44 -3.67 -17.27
CA GLN A 695 -23.47 -4.71 -18.31
C GLN A 695 -22.74 -4.23 -19.56
N LEU A 696 -21.77 -5.03 -20.01
CA LEU A 696 -20.94 -4.72 -21.16
C LEU A 696 -21.76 -4.81 -22.46
N ILE A 697 -21.67 -3.78 -23.30
CA ILE A 697 -22.25 -3.76 -24.66
C ILE A 697 -21.14 -3.97 -25.69
N LEU A 698 -20.04 -3.23 -25.53
CA LEU A 698 -18.90 -3.23 -26.44
C LEU A 698 -17.61 -3.20 -25.62
N SER A 699 -16.67 -4.05 -26.01
CA SER A 699 -15.26 -3.99 -25.60
C SER A 699 -14.44 -4.34 -26.83
N GLU A 700 -13.73 -3.37 -27.37
CA GLU A 700 -12.74 -3.60 -28.41
C GLU A 700 -11.35 -3.35 -27.81
N PRO A 701 -10.49 -4.38 -27.76
CA PRO A 701 -9.14 -4.21 -27.23
C PRO A 701 -8.35 -3.27 -28.13
N ALA A 702 -7.29 -2.69 -27.56
CA ALA A 702 -6.37 -1.85 -28.33
C ALA A 702 -5.82 -2.58 -29.56
N ALA A 703 -6.02 -2.01 -30.74
CA ALA A 703 -5.28 -2.46 -31.93
C ALA A 703 -3.78 -2.20 -31.70
N GLU A 704 -2.92 -3.16 -32.08
CA GLU A 704 -1.45 -3.10 -31.87
C GLU A 704 -0.81 -1.79 -32.37
N GLU A 705 -1.46 -1.11 -33.34
CA GLU A 705 -0.98 0.15 -33.92
C GLU A 705 -1.57 1.43 -33.30
N SER A 706 -2.60 1.35 -32.43
CA SER A 706 -3.32 2.53 -31.91
C SER A 706 -3.32 2.70 -30.39
N ASN A 707 -3.10 1.65 -29.60
CA ASN A 707 -3.23 1.68 -28.13
C ASN A 707 -4.61 2.20 -27.61
N ASN A 708 -5.63 2.30 -28.47
CA ASN A 708 -6.98 2.74 -28.13
C ASN A 708 -7.90 1.53 -27.92
N ALA A 709 -8.41 1.33 -26.71
CA ALA A 709 -9.54 0.45 -26.46
C ALA A 709 -10.85 1.24 -26.51
N ILE A 710 -11.91 0.63 -27.03
CA ILE A 710 -13.26 1.23 -27.05
C ILE A 710 -14.12 0.43 -26.09
N SER A 711 -14.92 1.13 -25.27
CA SER A 711 -15.82 0.46 -24.35
C SER A 711 -17.16 1.18 -24.27
N ALA A 712 -18.22 0.39 -24.19
CA ALA A 712 -19.56 0.87 -23.89
C ALA A 712 -20.29 -0.11 -22.98
N TRP A 713 -21.02 0.41 -22.01
CA TRP A 713 -21.77 -0.40 -21.05
C TRP A 713 -23.02 0.32 -20.58
N THR A 714 -24.01 -0.46 -20.16
CA THR A 714 -25.18 0.06 -19.45
C THR A 714 -25.06 -0.12 -17.95
N VAL A 715 -25.85 0.65 -17.21
CA VAL A 715 -26.13 0.43 -15.79
C VAL A 715 -27.63 0.47 -15.58
N PHE A 716 -28.19 -0.62 -15.03
CA PHE A 716 -29.60 -0.72 -14.68
C PHE A 716 -29.76 -1.24 -13.25
N ASP A 717 -30.79 -0.79 -12.56
CA ASP A 717 -31.22 -1.35 -11.28
C ASP A 717 -32.03 -2.63 -11.54
N ASP A 718 -31.59 -3.76 -10.98
CA ASP A 718 -32.27 -5.06 -11.11
C ASP A 718 -33.72 -5.01 -10.60
N ASP A 719 -33.99 -4.16 -9.60
CA ASP A 719 -35.31 -4.02 -9.00
C ASP A 719 -36.17 -2.96 -9.72
N ASN A 720 -35.58 -2.10 -10.56
CA ASN A 720 -36.29 -1.06 -11.30
C ASN A 720 -35.54 -0.62 -12.57
N SER A 721 -35.76 -1.34 -13.67
CA SER A 721 -35.10 -1.10 -14.95
C SER A 721 -35.65 0.07 -15.77
N GLN A 722 -36.69 0.79 -15.31
CA GLN A 722 -37.33 1.86 -16.10
C GLN A 722 -36.39 3.00 -16.51
N GLN A 723 -35.32 3.19 -15.74
CA GLN A 723 -34.27 4.18 -16.00
C GLN A 723 -32.90 3.54 -15.83
N GLY A 724 -31.94 3.99 -16.62
CA GLY A 724 -30.57 3.52 -16.55
C GLY A 724 -29.58 4.50 -17.13
N TYR A 725 -28.33 4.05 -17.22
CA TYR A 725 -27.26 4.80 -17.86
C TYR A 725 -26.65 4.02 -19.01
N LEU A 726 -26.21 4.73 -20.05
CA LEU A 726 -25.27 4.25 -21.04
C LEU A 726 -23.99 5.10 -20.92
N VAL A 727 -22.85 4.45 -20.79
CA VAL A 727 -21.55 5.10 -20.87
C VAL A 727 -20.84 4.61 -22.11
N VAL A 728 -20.24 5.55 -22.86
CA VAL A 728 -19.41 5.27 -24.02
C VAL A 728 -18.09 6.01 -23.87
N CYS A 729 -16.96 5.32 -24.06
CA CYS A 729 -15.65 5.94 -23.95
C CYS A 729 -14.61 5.36 -24.92
N ASN A 730 -13.63 6.21 -25.24
CA ASN A 730 -12.44 5.88 -26.01
C ASN A 730 -11.25 5.85 -25.04
N GLU A 731 -10.91 4.66 -24.55
CA GLU A 731 -9.93 4.42 -23.50
C GLU A 731 -8.52 4.31 -24.08
N PHE A 732 -7.57 5.08 -23.57
CA PHE A 732 -6.17 4.93 -23.96
C PHE A 732 -5.34 4.27 -22.87
N ILE A 733 -4.58 3.25 -23.26
CA ILE A 733 -3.99 2.31 -22.30
C ILE A 733 -2.52 2.60 -21.95
N ASP A 734 -1.73 3.27 -22.81
CA ASP A 734 -0.28 3.42 -22.57
C ASP A 734 0.33 4.70 -23.13
N ASP A 735 0.91 5.53 -22.25
CA ASP A 735 1.53 6.82 -22.58
C ASP A 735 3.00 6.67 -23.07
N ASN A 736 3.56 5.46 -23.05
CA ASN A 736 4.94 5.22 -23.52
C ASN A 736 5.05 5.09 -25.04
N THR A 737 3.94 4.91 -25.76
CA THR A 737 3.94 4.97 -27.22
C THR A 737 3.67 6.40 -27.70
N LYS A 738 4.44 6.85 -28.69
CA LYS A 738 4.24 8.14 -29.38
C LYS A 738 2.99 8.10 -30.29
N ALA A 739 1.91 7.43 -29.87
CA ALA A 739 0.70 7.33 -30.66
C ALA A 739 0.00 8.69 -30.70
N THR A 740 -0.34 9.14 -31.90
CA THR A 740 -1.09 10.39 -32.09
C THR A 740 -2.51 10.21 -31.54
N PRO A 741 -3.03 11.13 -30.72
CA PRO A 741 -4.41 11.11 -30.27
C PRO A 741 -5.38 10.90 -31.43
N LYS A 742 -6.17 9.82 -31.40
CA LYS A 742 -7.20 9.55 -32.43
C LYS A 742 -8.59 9.80 -31.86
N LYS A 743 -9.37 10.59 -32.60
CA LYS A 743 -10.82 10.59 -32.47
C LYS A 743 -11.36 9.38 -33.21
N VAL A 744 -12.38 8.75 -32.64
CA VAL A 744 -13.02 7.58 -33.22
C VAL A 744 -14.53 7.76 -33.18
N ASP A 745 -15.20 7.19 -34.18
CA ASP A 745 -16.64 6.99 -34.13
C ASP A 745 -16.89 5.64 -33.46
N ILE A 746 -17.75 5.62 -32.45
CA ILE A 746 -18.08 4.40 -31.70
C ILE A 746 -19.48 3.99 -32.08
N GLN A 747 -19.64 2.82 -32.68
CA GLN A 747 -20.95 2.25 -33.01
C GLN A 747 -21.27 1.11 -32.05
N ILE A 748 -22.47 1.15 -31.47
CA ILE A 748 -22.99 0.07 -30.62
C ILE A 748 -24.34 -0.40 -31.15
N PRO A 749 -24.76 -1.64 -30.84
CA PRO A 749 -26.14 -2.07 -31.05
C PRO A 749 -27.11 -1.14 -30.30
N SER A 750 -28.28 -0.89 -30.88
CA SER A 750 -29.36 -0.24 -30.13
C SER A 750 -29.77 -1.10 -28.93
N ILE A 751 -30.18 -0.44 -27.84
CA ILE A 751 -30.58 -1.13 -26.61
C ILE A 751 -32.10 -1.37 -26.69
N GLU A 752 -32.50 -2.63 -26.86
CA GLU A 752 -33.90 -3.01 -27.06
C GLU A 752 -34.80 -2.45 -25.95
N SER A 753 -35.92 -1.83 -26.33
CA SER A 753 -36.90 -1.20 -25.42
C SER A 753 -36.43 0.06 -24.70
N TYR A 754 -35.24 0.61 -25.00
CA TYR A 754 -34.76 1.86 -24.39
C TYR A 754 -34.46 2.94 -25.42
N HIS A 755 -34.62 4.19 -25.01
CA HIS A 755 -34.18 5.37 -25.76
C HIS A 755 -33.32 6.29 -24.88
N ILE A 756 -32.48 7.10 -25.52
CA ILE A 756 -31.69 8.13 -24.85
C ILE A 756 -32.61 9.33 -24.55
N GLU A 757 -32.83 9.62 -23.26
CA GLU A 757 -33.64 10.76 -22.81
C GLU A 757 -32.80 12.05 -22.76
N ALA A 758 -31.56 11.95 -22.28
CA ALA A 758 -30.64 13.07 -22.15
C ALA A 758 -29.19 12.60 -22.02
N GLN A 759 -28.24 13.51 -22.24
CA GLN A 759 -26.84 13.36 -21.90
C GLN A 759 -26.53 14.04 -20.57
N LEU A 760 -25.80 13.38 -19.67
CA LEU A 760 -25.22 14.02 -18.49
C LEU A 760 -24.04 14.90 -18.91
N VAL A 761 -24.01 16.12 -18.41
CA VAL A 761 -22.94 17.10 -18.65
C VAL A 761 -22.18 17.29 -17.35
N VAL A 762 -20.93 16.81 -17.35
CA VAL A 762 -19.97 17.07 -16.28
C VAL A 762 -19.43 18.49 -16.45
N PRO A 763 -19.43 19.33 -15.40
CA PRO A 763 -18.90 20.68 -15.49
C PRO A 763 -17.39 20.64 -15.75
N GLN A 764 -16.97 21.13 -16.92
CA GLN A 764 -15.57 21.21 -17.33
C GLN A 764 -15.24 22.67 -17.66
N ASN A 765 -14.10 23.18 -17.19
CA ASN A 765 -13.63 24.56 -17.36
C ASN A 765 -14.47 25.63 -16.62
N GLU A 766 -15.19 25.25 -15.56
CA GLU A 766 -15.87 26.21 -14.69
C GLU A 766 -14.93 26.62 -13.55
N ALA A 767 -14.76 27.93 -13.34
CA ALA A 767 -13.99 28.44 -12.21
C ALA A 767 -14.78 28.28 -10.91
N LEU A 768 -14.08 27.91 -9.83
CA LEU A 768 -14.69 27.79 -8.52
C LEU A 768 -15.07 29.19 -7.99
N SER A 769 -16.32 29.38 -7.58
CA SER A 769 -16.79 30.65 -7.03
C SER A 769 -16.02 31.00 -5.75
N LYS A 770 -15.43 32.19 -5.69
CA LYS A 770 -14.65 32.67 -4.52
C LYS A 770 -15.46 32.63 -3.22
N ASP A 771 -16.77 32.84 -3.31
CA ASP A 771 -17.66 32.88 -2.14
C ASP A 771 -18.22 31.50 -1.76
N CYS A 772 -17.85 30.45 -2.50
CA CYS A 772 -18.31 29.07 -2.30
C CYS A 772 -19.83 28.86 -2.42
N GLN A 773 -20.56 29.81 -3.03
CA GLN A 773 -22.03 29.77 -3.13
C GLN A 773 -22.52 28.97 -4.35
N ASP A 774 -21.77 29.04 -5.46
CA ASP A 774 -22.11 28.41 -6.74
C ASP A 774 -21.14 27.27 -7.03
N VAL A 775 -21.46 26.11 -6.45
CA VAL A 775 -20.69 24.88 -6.64
C VAL A 775 -21.21 24.20 -7.91
N PRO A 776 -20.37 23.91 -8.92
CA PRO A 776 -20.80 23.25 -10.14
C PRO A 776 -21.46 21.90 -9.88
N GLU A 777 -22.54 21.60 -10.60
CA GLU A 777 -23.29 20.34 -10.50
C GLU A 777 -23.43 19.67 -11.86
N ILE A 778 -23.69 18.37 -11.87
CA ILE A 778 -24.04 17.67 -13.10
C ILE A 778 -25.39 18.18 -13.60
N THR A 779 -25.44 18.51 -14.89
CA THR A 779 -26.66 18.94 -15.59
C THR A 779 -27.01 17.96 -16.70
N THR A 780 -28.17 18.13 -17.33
CA THR A 780 -28.62 17.30 -18.45
C THR A 780 -28.85 18.11 -19.71
N LYS A 781 -28.55 17.53 -20.88
CA LYS A 781 -28.88 18.08 -22.20
C LYS A 781 -29.76 17.10 -22.97
N GLN A 782 -30.95 17.54 -23.38
CA GLN A 782 -31.87 16.71 -24.18
C GLN A 782 -31.38 16.54 -25.63
N LYS A 783 -30.78 17.58 -26.20
CA LYS A 783 -30.20 17.51 -27.55
C LYS A 783 -28.75 17.05 -27.45
N CYS A 784 -28.50 15.79 -27.78
CA CYS A 784 -27.17 15.21 -27.83
C CYS A 784 -26.48 15.58 -29.15
N GLU A 785 -25.37 16.31 -29.08
CA GLU A 785 -24.54 16.60 -30.25
C GLU A 785 -23.68 15.37 -30.60
N ASN A 786 -23.32 15.21 -31.87
CA ASN A 786 -22.46 14.11 -32.33
C ASN A 786 -22.97 12.71 -31.95
N LEU A 787 -24.30 12.54 -32.03
CA LEU A 787 -25.01 11.28 -31.82
C LEU A 787 -25.92 11.00 -33.02
N GLN A 788 -25.78 9.82 -33.62
CA GLN A 788 -26.65 9.34 -34.70
C GLN A 788 -27.38 8.09 -34.18
N LEU A 789 -28.72 8.12 -34.23
CA LEU A 789 -29.57 7.06 -33.69
C LEU A 789 -30.30 6.37 -34.85
N ASP A 790 -29.87 5.16 -35.17
CA ASP A 790 -30.58 4.26 -36.07
C ASP A 790 -31.32 3.17 -35.28
N PRO A 791 -32.38 2.55 -35.83
CA PRO A 791 -33.13 1.51 -35.13
C PRO A 791 -32.29 0.31 -34.68
N GLU A 792 -31.25 -0.03 -35.44
CA GLU A 792 -30.38 -1.20 -35.18
C GLU A 792 -29.07 -0.83 -34.47
N SER A 793 -28.63 0.43 -34.55
CA SER A 793 -27.35 0.85 -33.99
C SER A 793 -27.32 2.33 -33.61
N TRP A 794 -26.56 2.66 -32.58
CA TRP A 794 -26.28 4.04 -32.19
C TRP A 794 -24.81 4.36 -32.41
N THR A 795 -24.54 5.49 -33.07
CA THR A 795 -23.19 5.93 -33.42
C THR A 795 -22.84 7.23 -32.70
N PHE A 796 -21.78 7.18 -31.90
CA PHE A 796 -21.20 8.30 -31.17
C PHE A 796 -20.02 8.84 -31.97
N VAL A 797 -20.20 10.02 -32.56
CA VAL A 797 -19.25 10.61 -33.50
C VAL A 797 -18.17 11.39 -32.75
N ASP A 798 -16.95 11.36 -33.26
CA ASP A 798 -15.82 12.19 -32.81
C ASP A 798 -15.47 12.04 -31.32
N VAL A 799 -15.49 10.82 -30.76
CA VAL A 799 -15.11 10.57 -29.37
C VAL A 799 -13.58 10.66 -29.26
N LYS A 800 -13.08 11.68 -28.56
CA LYS A 800 -11.65 11.92 -28.38
C LYS A 800 -11.05 10.88 -27.44
N GLN A 801 -9.73 10.74 -27.50
CA GLN A 801 -8.96 9.93 -26.56
C GLN A 801 -9.25 10.32 -25.11
N ASN A 802 -9.51 9.33 -24.25
CA ASN A 802 -9.93 9.45 -22.85
C ASN A 802 -11.24 10.23 -22.63
N GLU A 803 -11.99 10.56 -23.69
CA GLU A 803 -13.33 11.12 -23.58
C GLU A 803 -14.33 10.02 -23.19
N PHE A 804 -15.26 10.39 -22.32
CA PHE A 804 -16.44 9.60 -22.01
C PHE A 804 -17.70 10.45 -22.23
N ARG A 805 -18.79 9.77 -22.59
CA ARG A 805 -20.13 10.37 -22.67
C ARG A 805 -21.09 9.48 -21.90
N ILE A 806 -21.91 10.11 -21.05
CA ILE A 806 -22.88 9.41 -20.19
C ILE A 806 -24.28 9.85 -20.61
N PHE A 807 -25.15 8.90 -20.88
CA PHE A 807 -26.51 9.12 -21.33
C PHE A 807 -27.50 8.49 -20.36
N CYS A 808 -28.58 9.22 -20.06
CA CYS A 808 -29.74 8.69 -19.34
C CYS A 808 -30.58 7.88 -20.32
N LEU A 809 -30.84 6.63 -19.96
CA LEU A 809 -31.73 5.73 -20.68
C LEU A 809 -33.09 5.70 -20.00
N LYS A 810 -34.13 5.57 -20.82
CA LYS A 810 -35.51 5.40 -20.37
C LYS A 810 -36.20 4.33 -21.18
N GLU A 811 -36.94 3.47 -20.51
CA GLU A 811 -37.75 2.45 -21.16
C GLU A 811 -38.80 3.11 -22.05
N GLY A 812 -38.98 2.61 -23.27
CA GLY A 812 -40.01 3.05 -24.21
C GLY A 812 -41.40 2.62 -23.76
N GLU A 813 -42.42 3.43 -24.09
CA GLU A 813 -43.83 3.10 -23.84
C GLU A 813 -44.37 1.97 -24.72
#